data_AF-A0A1V5BRU6-F1
#
_entry.id   AF-A0A1V5BRU6-F1
#
_cell.length_a   1.000
_cell.length_b   1.000
_cell.length_c   1.000
_cell.angle_alpha   90.00
_cell.angle_beta   90.00
_cell.angle_gamma   90.00
#
_symmetry.space_group_name_H-M   'P 1'
#
loop_
_entity.id
_entity.type
_entity.pdbx_description
1 polymer ?
#
loop_
_entity_poly.entity_id
_entity_poly.type
_entity_poly.pdbx_seq_one_letter_code
_entity_poly.pdbx_strand_id
1 'polypeptide(L)'
;MKKNFLPYSSILICAVLAMALVFAALPSCAAAAVGMKVRPGLGGLYKTEQPLELMVSVENSGPGFAGLLRVRNYDEQTDRSMPDMFRFIVDVNVPADASAQYRVVIPGDLAAAMPVVELVSGELVLAKSRVEGAAVSGGRVALALSEEIMGSGLQAWLSNSQGAQVNLKYLSPGELPADSLLLNAADIVMVDASSVAALTDGQIRALKDWIYTGGTLALFGGAGAGAGGGFAEISPVLVTGRETVGGKMAGLRAGGPLEVASGKLVAGNALAMDDGVPVLAGRELGRGQVFYCGAASRDLGGEARGVWSALFGTASSKENAASQTKRSSMPYLNGQDNLTEASAYIPGLAGPPLPALALLWLVYAAAVGPLLYFFLRRADRRDWAWALVPAAALVVAGGVYLLAPGNRLQNYLSQTLATVEIFTPELAEVRAGASVVASRGGDFVLNVADNMYALPAGNYGSPSGVPALIRQGERKSSIDVNGVKYGTLTRVFAYGLQRGLGSIEGSIYLSGSTVKGDLVNRTGLDLRDSALLLGGRVVKIGAFPAGGTAHIEETLERWNGISSSPQTLLFGMSGEGRATDPFFRERRMISGDNSREYGKPAGIQFLGWHDGPPGVFEVAGNPGLKEDHGLVLVKQVINMELKGEFRLPAGSIVPYSAGSNGRIEYGAEGKMTMIGKSAELIYDLRDATIGPGCRIDALDFQSVQGQVPYSLEIYNRQQDKWEPLPGEGRRIAADELSRYLDGYQVKVKFTRVGEIYEPYPAWPGLAVEGVCPDDRV
;
A
#
# COMPACT_ATOMS: atom_id res chain seq x y z
N MET A 1 35.10 -28.78 -94.65
CA MET A 1 35.32 -29.16 -93.24
C MET A 1 34.68 -28.10 -92.34
N LYS A 2 33.58 -28.46 -91.67
CA LYS A 2 32.90 -27.66 -90.65
C LYS A 2 33.72 -27.71 -89.36
N LYS A 3 34.06 -26.57 -88.75
CA LYS A 3 34.44 -26.52 -87.33
C LYS A 3 33.54 -25.49 -86.64
N ASN A 4 32.66 -26.04 -85.82
CA ASN A 4 31.67 -25.36 -84.99
C ASN A 4 32.39 -24.53 -83.92
N PHE A 5 32.27 -23.21 -83.98
CA PHE A 5 32.46 -22.36 -82.81
C PHE A 5 31.09 -22.25 -82.10
N LEU A 6 30.92 -23.05 -81.06
CA LEU A 6 29.79 -22.94 -80.14
C LEU A 6 29.87 -21.59 -79.38
N PRO A 7 28.75 -20.90 -79.16
CA PRO A 7 28.75 -19.58 -78.52
C PRO A 7 28.78 -19.75 -76.99
N TYR A 8 29.95 -19.52 -76.38
CA TYR A 8 30.09 -19.44 -74.92
C TYR A 8 29.23 -18.31 -74.29
N SER A 9 28.83 -17.32 -75.09
CA SER A 9 27.95 -16.23 -74.65
C SER A 9 26.53 -16.70 -74.30
N SER A 10 25.98 -17.68 -75.02
CA SER A 10 24.63 -18.19 -74.76
C SER A 10 24.55 -19.02 -73.48
N ILE A 11 25.64 -19.71 -73.12
CA ILE A 11 25.74 -20.51 -71.89
C ILE A 11 25.86 -19.59 -70.67
N LEU A 12 26.62 -18.50 -70.76
CA LEU A 12 26.76 -17.54 -69.67
C LEU A 12 25.43 -16.81 -69.40
N ILE A 13 24.71 -16.42 -70.45
CA ILE A 13 23.40 -15.78 -70.32
C ILE A 13 22.37 -16.76 -69.73
N CYS A 14 22.37 -18.03 -70.15
CA CYS A 14 21.50 -19.04 -69.55
C CYS A 14 21.86 -19.35 -68.09
N ALA A 15 23.15 -19.31 -67.71
CA ALA A 15 23.58 -19.51 -66.33
C ALA A 15 23.17 -18.33 -65.43
N VAL A 16 23.25 -17.09 -65.92
CA VAL A 16 22.80 -15.89 -65.19
C VAL A 16 21.28 -15.86 -65.07
N LEU A 17 20.55 -16.25 -66.13
CA LEU A 17 19.08 -16.38 -66.08
C LEU A 17 18.64 -17.54 -65.17
N ALA A 18 19.34 -18.67 -65.15
CA ALA A 18 19.07 -19.77 -64.25
C ALA A 18 19.37 -19.38 -62.79
N MET A 19 20.43 -18.62 -62.54
CA MET A 19 20.75 -18.10 -61.20
C MET A 19 19.74 -17.04 -60.75
N ALA A 20 19.26 -16.18 -61.66
CA ALA A 20 18.19 -15.23 -61.38
C ALA A 20 16.83 -15.92 -61.13
N LEU A 21 16.53 -17.01 -61.84
CA LEU A 21 15.34 -17.84 -61.61
C LEU A 21 15.41 -18.62 -60.29
N VAL A 22 16.59 -19.07 -59.88
CA VAL A 22 16.81 -19.67 -58.55
C VAL A 22 16.66 -18.63 -57.43
N PHE A 23 17.14 -17.40 -57.63
CA PHE A 23 16.93 -16.30 -56.68
C PHE A 23 15.49 -15.77 -56.66
N ALA A 24 14.75 -15.85 -57.77
CA ALA A 24 13.33 -15.48 -57.85
C ALA A 24 12.38 -16.58 -57.35
N ALA A 25 12.85 -17.83 -57.30
CA ALA A 25 12.12 -18.98 -56.75
C ALA A 25 12.43 -19.25 -55.26
N LEU A 26 13.37 -18.51 -54.66
CA LEU A 26 13.39 -18.41 -53.21
C LEU A 26 12.07 -17.75 -52.80
N PRO A 27 11.25 -18.39 -51.94
CA PRO A 27 10.09 -17.71 -51.41
C PRO A 27 10.60 -16.40 -50.84
N SER A 28 10.10 -15.28 -51.35
CA SER A 28 10.13 -14.04 -50.61
C SER A 28 9.51 -14.40 -49.27
N CYS A 29 10.34 -14.57 -48.25
CA CYS A 29 9.90 -14.38 -46.87
C CYS A 29 9.56 -12.90 -46.81
N ALA A 30 8.42 -12.51 -47.37
CA ALA A 30 7.68 -11.37 -46.91
C ALA A 30 7.64 -11.58 -45.40
N ALA A 31 8.36 -10.74 -44.66
CA ALA A 31 8.30 -10.75 -43.21
C ALA A 31 6.82 -10.78 -42.88
N ALA A 32 6.33 -11.91 -42.35
CA ALA A 32 4.94 -12.02 -41.95
C ALA A 32 4.68 -10.80 -41.08
N ALA A 33 3.72 -9.97 -41.47
CA ALA A 33 3.48 -8.71 -40.80
C ALA A 33 2.98 -9.04 -39.39
N VAL A 34 3.89 -9.05 -38.41
CA VAL A 34 3.55 -9.31 -37.02
C VAL A 34 2.78 -8.09 -36.53
N GLY A 35 1.49 -8.26 -36.31
CA GLY A 35 0.63 -7.24 -35.72
C GLY A 35 0.85 -7.17 -34.22
N MET A 36 0.93 -5.96 -33.66
CA MET A 36 0.99 -5.78 -32.21
C MET A 36 0.10 -4.62 -31.77
N LYS A 37 -0.78 -4.89 -30.80
CA LYS A 37 -1.63 -3.90 -30.15
C LYS A 37 -1.41 -3.93 -28.65
N VAL A 38 -1.23 -2.76 -28.05
CA VAL A 38 -1.02 -2.62 -26.61
C VAL A 38 -2.19 -1.85 -26.01
N ARG A 39 -2.75 -2.36 -24.92
CA ARG A 39 -3.84 -1.71 -24.19
C ARG A 39 -3.50 -1.61 -22.70
N PRO A 40 -3.42 -0.39 -22.12
CA PRO A 40 -3.09 -0.22 -20.72
C PRO A 40 -4.31 -0.35 -19.79
N GLY A 41 -4.08 -0.93 -18.62
CA GLY A 41 -4.98 -0.91 -17.47
C GLY A 41 -6.39 -1.43 -17.73
N LEU A 42 -7.35 -0.81 -17.05
CA LEU A 42 -8.75 -1.23 -16.97
C LEU A 42 -9.53 -0.76 -18.21
N GLY A 43 -9.19 -1.31 -19.37
CA GLY A 43 -9.79 -0.96 -20.65
C GLY A 43 -9.30 0.38 -21.21
N GLY A 44 -8.04 0.74 -20.96
CA GLY A 44 -7.43 2.01 -21.39
C GLY A 44 -7.45 3.09 -20.30
N LEU A 45 -7.96 2.81 -19.10
CA LEU A 45 -7.97 3.72 -17.95
C LEU A 45 -7.01 3.19 -16.88
N TYR A 46 -6.16 4.06 -16.33
CA TYR A 46 -5.20 3.69 -15.28
C TYR A 46 -4.88 4.87 -14.37
N LYS A 47 -4.33 4.60 -13.19
CA LYS A 47 -3.85 5.63 -12.27
C LYS A 47 -2.35 5.83 -12.41
N THR A 48 -1.89 7.08 -12.37
CA THR A 48 -0.45 7.41 -12.37
C THR A 48 0.27 6.81 -11.16
N GLU A 49 -0.45 6.74 -10.03
CA GLU A 49 0.09 6.32 -8.72
C GLU A 49 0.11 4.82 -8.49
N GLN A 50 -0.35 4.02 -9.46
CA GLN A 50 -0.47 2.56 -9.33
C GLN A 50 0.26 1.86 -10.48
N PRO A 51 0.77 0.64 -10.27
CA PRO A 51 1.16 -0.20 -11.39
C PRO A 51 -0.09 -0.56 -12.20
N LEU A 52 0.10 -0.77 -13.49
CA LEU A 52 -0.93 -1.27 -14.38
C LEU A 52 -0.38 -2.40 -15.24
N GLU A 53 -1.28 -3.22 -15.76
CA GLU A 53 -0.96 -4.13 -16.83
C GLU A 53 -1.06 -3.46 -18.19
N LEU A 54 -0.15 -3.84 -19.08
CA LEU A 54 -0.26 -3.68 -20.52
C LEU A 54 -0.67 -5.03 -21.08
N MET A 55 -1.87 -5.09 -21.64
CA MET A 55 -2.35 -6.23 -22.40
C MET A 55 -1.82 -6.09 -23.83
N VAL A 56 -0.88 -6.97 -24.19
CA VAL A 56 -0.20 -6.96 -25.49
C VAL A 56 -0.75 -8.10 -26.33
N SER A 57 -1.56 -7.75 -27.33
CA SER A 57 -2.06 -8.70 -28.33
C SER A 57 -1.10 -8.75 -29.51
N VAL A 58 -0.57 -9.92 -29.81
CA VAL A 58 0.33 -10.20 -30.93
C VAL A 58 -0.38 -11.10 -31.93
N GLU A 59 -0.39 -10.71 -33.19
CA GLU A 59 -0.91 -11.52 -34.30
C GLU A 59 0.25 -11.92 -35.20
N ASN A 60 0.49 -13.23 -35.35
CA ASN A 60 1.57 -13.75 -36.16
C ASN A 60 1.02 -14.59 -37.32
N SER A 61 1.20 -14.11 -38.54
CA SER A 61 0.81 -14.81 -39.79
C SER A 61 1.99 -15.56 -40.42
N GLY A 62 3.02 -15.87 -39.65
CA GLY A 62 4.24 -16.54 -40.10
C GLY A 62 4.72 -17.62 -39.13
N PRO A 63 5.97 -18.11 -39.30
CA PRO A 63 6.54 -19.10 -38.40
C PRO A 63 6.57 -18.64 -36.95
N GLY A 64 6.43 -19.59 -36.03
CA GLY A 64 6.53 -19.32 -34.59
C GLY A 64 7.97 -18.94 -34.21
N PHE A 65 8.10 -18.07 -33.22
CA PHE A 65 9.41 -17.58 -32.76
C PHE A 65 9.41 -17.32 -31.25
N ALA A 66 10.58 -17.52 -30.65
CA ALA A 66 10.88 -17.03 -29.31
C ALA A 66 11.40 -15.59 -29.40
N GLY A 67 10.93 -14.74 -28.51
CA GLY A 67 11.31 -13.34 -28.47
C GLY A 67 11.13 -12.75 -27.08
N LEU A 68 11.16 -11.42 -27.01
CA LEU A 68 10.86 -10.67 -25.81
C LEU A 68 10.05 -9.43 -26.13
N LEU A 69 9.20 -9.05 -25.19
CA LEU A 69 8.59 -7.73 -25.12
C LEU A 69 9.50 -6.82 -24.29
N ARG A 70 9.80 -5.63 -24.80
CA ARG A 70 10.62 -4.63 -24.12
C ARG A 70 9.90 -3.28 -24.09
N VAL A 71 9.80 -2.67 -22.92
CA VAL A 71 9.25 -1.32 -22.75
C VAL A 71 10.38 -0.30 -22.71
N ARG A 72 10.29 0.75 -23.53
CA ARG A 72 11.30 1.84 -23.62
C ARG A 72 10.64 3.21 -23.48
N ASN A 73 11.31 4.10 -22.76
CA ASN A 73 10.91 5.50 -22.74
C ASN A 73 11.35 6.19 -24.05
N TYR A 74 10.51 7.08 -24.57
CA TYR A 74 10.69 7.66 -25.91
C TYR A 74 10.31 9.15 -25.91
N ASP A 75 11.24 10.01 -26.34
CA ASP A 75 11.00 11.44 -26.53
C ASP A 75 10.74 11.73 -28.01
N GLU A 76 9.53 12.20 -28.31
CA GLU A 76 9.10 12.57 -29.66
C GLU A 76 9.78 13.84 -30.19
N GLN A 77 10.10 14.82 -29.33
CA GLN A 77 10.66 16.10 -29.81
C GLN A 77 12.08 15.94 -30.31
N THR A 78 12.81 14.96 -29.77
CA THR A 78 14.21 14.72 -30.11
C THR A 78 14.45 13.43 -30.90
N ASP A 79 13.39 12.64 -31.15
CA ASP A 79 13.46 11.28 -31.73
C ASP A 79 14.55 10.42 -31.04
N ARG A 80 14.59 10.52 -29.70
CA ARG A 80 15.60 9.86 -28.87
C ARG A 80 14.96 9.13 -27.71
N SER A 81 15.54 8.00 -27.35
CA SER A 81 15.25 7.40 -26.05
C SER A 81 15.82 8.28 -24.95
N MET A 82 14.99 8.59 -23.96
CA MET A 82 15.49 9.14 -22.71
C MET A 82 16.37 8.08 -22.01
N PRO A 83 17.31 8.49 -21.13
CA PRO A 83 18.07 7.54 -20.33
C PRO A 83 17.11 6.72 -19.47
N ASP A 84 16.87 5.46 -19.86
CA ASP A 84 16.09 4.54 -19.04
C ASP A 84 16.86 4.30 -17.73
N MET A 85 16.23 4.51 -16.58
CA MET A 85 16.81 4.04 -15.30
C MET A 85 16.70 2.51 -15.20
N PHE A 86 15.63 1.94 -15.76
CA PHE A 86 15.37 0.52 -15.86
C PHE A 86 14.47 0.22 -17.07
N ARG A 87 14.45 -1.05 -17.52
CA ARG A 87 13.59 -1.54 -18.63
C ARG A 87 12.81 -2.76 -18.21
N PHE A 88 11.55 -2.84 -18.63
CA PHE A 88 10.73 -4.03 -18.44
C PHE A 88 10.91 -5.01 -19.58
N ILE A 89 11.09 -6.28 -19.25
CA ILE A 89 11.28 -7.38 -20.18
C ILE A 89 10.33 -8.53 -19.82
N VAL A 90 9.64 -9.05 -20.82
CA VAL A 90 8.85 -10.29 -20.73
C VAL A 90 9.30 -11.22 -21.84
N ASP A 91 9.77 -12.42 -21.50
CA ASP A 91 10.10 -13.44 -22.49
C ASP A 91 8.79 -14.00 -23.07
N VAL A 92 8.71 -14.08 -24.40
CA VAL A 92 7.49 -14.50 -25.14
C VAL A 92 7.79 -15.60 -26.13
N ASN A 93 6.83 -16.49 -26.33
CA ASN A 93 6.89 -17.55 -27.34
C ASN A 93 5.67 -17.43 -28.24
N VAL A 94 5.84 -16.76 -29.38
CA VAL A 94 4.74 -16.43 -30.30
C VAL A 94 4.49 -17.63 -31.22
N PRO A 95 3.31 -18.26 -31.18
CA PRO A 95 2.99 -19.41 -32.02
C PRO A 95 2.91 -19.04 -33.51
N ALA A 96 3.08 -20.05 -34.38
CA ALA A 96 2.89 -19.88 -35.81
C ALA A 96 1.40 -19.72 -36.15
N ASP A 97 1.10 -18.85 -37.12
CA ASP A 97 -0.26 -18.65 -37.68
C ASP A 97 -1.35 -18.46 -36.62
N ALA A 98 -1.03 -17.73 -35.55
CA ALA A 98 -1.88 -17.61 -34.38
C ALA A 98 -1.72 -16.24 -33.68
N SER A 99 -2.72 -15.92 -32.86
CA SER A 99 -2.70 -14.77 -31.97
C SER A 99 -2.34 -15.20 -30.55
N ALA A 100 -1.55 -14.39 -29.87
CA ALA A 100 -1.19 -14.59 -28.47
C ALA A 100 -1.38 -13.30 -27.67
N GLN A 101 -1.73 -13.44 -26.40
CA GLN A 101 -1.81 -12.32 -25.45
C GLN A 101 -0.74 -12.46 -24.40
N TYR A 102 -0.05 -11.35 -24.14
CA TYR A 102 0.97 -11.25 -23.11
C TYR A 102 0.65 -10.09 -22.18
N ARG A 103 1.15 -10.19 -20.96
CA ARG A 103 0.99 -9.16 -19.93
C ARG A 103 2.35 -8.60 -19.57
N VAL A 104 2.47 -7.27 -19.58
CA VAL A 104 3.63 -6.54 -19.03
C VAL A 104 3.12 -5.60 -17.95
N VAL A 105 3.67 -5.64 -16.73
CA VAL A 105 3.24 -4.75 -15.65
C VAL A 105 4.21 -3.59 -15.54
N ILE A 106 3.72 -2.35 -15.64
CA ILE A 106 4.57 -1.15 -15.58
C ILE A 106 4.02 -0.11 -14.60
N PRO A 107 4.87 0.84 -14.13
CA PRO A 107 4.43 1.99 -13.36
C PRO A 107 3.44 2.88 -14.14
N GLY A 108 2.48 3.47 -13.44
CA GLY A 108 1.48 4.37 -14.02
C GLY A 108 2.06 5.69 -14.54
N ASP A 109 3.04 6.25 -13.85
CA ASP A 109 3.81 7.42 -14.29
C ASP A 109 4.62 7.11 -15.55
N LEU A 110 5.20 5.91 -15.66
CA LEU A 110 5.83 5.46 -16.89
C LEU A 110 4.80 5.36 -18.02
N ALA A 111 3.63 4.75 -17.80
CA ALA A 111 2.59 4.69 -18.84
C ALA A 111 2.10 6.08 -19.28
N ALA A 112 2.01 7.04 -18.35
CA ALA A 112 1.65 8.43 -18.64
C ALA A 112 2.68 9.15 -19.52
N ALA A 113 3.94 8.71 -19.51
CA ALA A 113 4.98 9.16 -20.44
C ALA A 113 4.86 8.53 -21.85
N MET A 114 3.82 7.74 -22.11
CA MET A 114 3.52 7.10 -23.40
C MET A 114 4.70 6.30 -24.00
N PRO A 115 5.23 5.31 -23.28
CA PRO A 115 6.38 4.54 -23.71
C PRO A 115 6.04 3.69 -24.94
N VAL A 116 7.08 3.20 -25.62
CA VAL A 116 6.94 2.26 -26.73
C VAL A 116 7.21 0.84 -26.23
N VAL A 117 6.30 -0.07 -26.54
CA VAL A 117 6.52 -1.51 -26.42
C VAL A 117 7.09 -2.02 -27.74
N GLU A 118 8.21 -2.73 -27.66
CA GLU A 118 8.88 -3.37 -28.79
C GLU A 118 8.79 -4.89 -28.63
N LEU A 119 8.36 -5.59 -29.69
CA LEU A 119 8.47 -7.04 -29.80
C LEU A 119 9.76 -7.36 -30.56
N VAL A 120 10.66 -8.09 -29.90
CA VAL A 120 12.03 -8.30 -30.39
C VAL A 120 12.31 -9.80 -30.50
N SER A 121 12.96 -10.20 -31.58
CA SER A 121 13.49 -11.56 -31.78
C SER A 121 14.98 -11.45 -32.14
N GLY A 122 15.85 -11.89 -31.23
CA GLY A 122 17.30 -11.62 -31.33
C GLY A 122 17.57 -10.11 -31.28
N GLU A 123 18.17 -9.57 -32.34
CA GLU A 123 18.44 -8.13 -32.49
C GLU A 123 17.37 -7.38 -33.30
N LEU A 124 16.42 -8.11 -33.91
CA LEU A 124 15.43 -7.53 -34.81
C LEU A 124 14.17 -7.12 -34.05
N VAL A 125 13.76 -5.85 -34.20
CA VAL A 125 12.45 -5.39 -33.74
C VAL A 125 11.40 -5.75 -34.81
N LEU A 126 10.49 -6.65 -34.46
CA LEU A 126 9.45 -7.16 -35.36
C LEU A 126 8.21 -6.27 -35.37
N ALA A 127 7.86 -5.67 -34.22
CA ALA A 127 6.73 -4.76 -34.09
C ALA A 127 6.97 -3.72 -33.00
N LYS A 128 6.33 -2.56 -33.14
CA LYS A 128 6.31 -1.49 -32.13
C LYS A 128 4.89 -0.99 -31.93
N SER A 129 4.52 -0.67 -30.70
CA SER A 129 3.22 -0.10 -30.38
C SER A 129 3.38 0.85 -29.20
N ARG A 130 2.78 2.05 -29.31
CA ARG A 130 2.79 3.03 -28.23
C ARG A 130 1.74 2.66 -27.19
N VAL A 131 2.06 2.91 -25.93
CA VAL A 131 1.08 2.83 -24.85
C VAL A 131 0.20 4.08 -24.88
N GLU A 132 -1.06 3.91 -25.26
CA GLU A 132 -2.06 4.98 -25.29
C GLU A 132 -3.22 4.65 -24.35
N GLY A 133 -3.60 5.61 -23.50
CA GLY A 133 -4.70 5.47 -22.57
C GLY A 133 -4.94 6.74 -21.76
N ALA A 134 -6.02 6.75 -20.98
CA ALA A 134 -6.41 7.83 -20.09
C ALA A 134 -5.75 7.64 -18.71
N ALA A 135 -4.79 8.51 -18.40
CA ALA A 135 -4.19 8.59 -17.07
C ALA A 135 -5.10 9.36 -16.12
N VAL A 136 -5.31 8.81 -14.92
CA VAL A 136 -6.00 9.47 -13.81
C VAL A 136 -4.99 9.78 -12.71
N SER A 137 -4.80 11.06 -12.41
CA SER A 137 -4.00 11.51 -11.28
C SER A 137 -4.90 12.18 -10.24
N GLY A 138 -4.83 11.70 -8.99
CA GLY A 138 -5.61 12.22 -7.85
C GLY A 138 -7.13 12.00 -7.85
N GLY A 139 -7.73 11.65 -8.99
CA GLY A 139 -9.15 11.31 -9.11
C GLY A 139 -9.46 9.86 -8.71
N ARG A 140 -10.74 9.58 -8.44
CA ARG A 140 -11.25 8.23 -8.21
C ARG A 140 -11.57 7.52 -9.52
N VAL A 141 -11.47 6.20 -9.54
CA VAL A 141 -11.85 5.32 -10.65
C VAL A 141 -12.93 4.36 -10.16
N ALA A 142 -14.07 4.38 -10.84
CA ALA A 142 -15.19 3.47 -10.58
C ALA A 142 -15.47 2.61 -11.80
N LEU A 143 -15.51 1.30 -11.60
CA LEU A 143 -15.82 0.32 -12.65
C LEU A 143 -17.27 -0.16 -12.50
N ALA A 144 -18.02 -0.09 -13.59
CA ALA A 144 -19.31 -0.77 -13.74
C ALA A 144 -19.09 -2.04 -14.54
N LEU A 145 -19.39 -3.21 -13.97
CA LEU A 145 -19.18 -4.50 -14.65
C LEU A 145 -20.38 -4.96 -15.48
N SER A 146 -21.41 -4.12 -15.61
CA SER A 146 -22.55 -4.34 -16.50
C SER A 146 -23.03 -3.03 -17.11
N GLU A 147 -23.68 -3.14 -18.28
CA GLU A 147 -24.34 -1.99 -18.92
C GLU A 147 -25.54 -1.51 -18.09
N GLU A 148 -26.19 -2.38 -17.32
CA GLU A 148 -27.29 -2.01 -16.42
C GLU A 148 -26.83 -1.04 -15.33
N ILE A 149 -25.65 -1.25 -14.75
CA ILE A 149 -25.08 -0.33 -13.77
C ILE A 149 -24.72 1.00 -14.43
N MET A 150 -24.19 0.99 -15.67
CA MET A 150 -23.96 2.23 -16.42
C MET A 150 -25.26 3.01 -16.70
N GLY A 151 -26.35 2.30 -16.95
CA GLY A 151 -27.69 2.86 -17.17
C GLY A 151 -28.47 3.25 -15.91
N SER A 152 -27.91 3.07 -14.71
CA SER A 152 -28.59 3.25 -13.41
C SER A 152 -28.98 4.69 -13.06
N GLY A 153 -28.62 5.68 -13.87
CA GLY A 153 -28.71 7.10 -13.53
C GLY A 153 -27.51 7.64 -12.74
N LEU A 154 -26.51 6.80 -12.43
CA LEU A 154 -25.26 7.19 -11.79
C LEU A 154 -24.51 8.28 -12.58
N GLN A 155 -24.44 8.18 -13.91
CA GLN A 155 -23.78 9.20 -14.73
C GLN A 155 -24.45 10.57 -14.57
N ALA A 156 -25.78 10.61 -14.52
CA ALA A 156 -26.53 11.84 -14.31
C ALA A 156 -26.31 12.42 -12.90
N TRP A 157 -26.19 11.56 -11.88
CA TRP A 157 -25.80 11.99 -10.54
C TRP A 157 -24.38 12.57 -10.53
N LEU A 158 -23.40 11.89 -11.14
CA LEU A 158 -22.02 12.33 -11.24
C LEU A 158 -21.90 13.70 -11.92
N SER A 159 -22.57 13.90 -13.06
CA SER A 159 -22.58 15.18 -13.78
C SER A 159 -23.17 16.33 -12.98
N ASN A 160 -24.12 16.07 -12.09
CA ASN A 160 -24.75 17.08 -11.23
C ASN A 160 -24.05 17.27 -9.88
N SER A 161 -23.18 16.33 -9.49
CA SER A 161 -22.45 16.39 -8.23
C SER A 161 -21.22 17.31 -8.36
N GLN A 162 -21.33 18.55 -7.87
CA GLN A 162 -20.18 19.45 -7.80
C GLN A 162 -19.13 18.87 -6.83
N GLY A 163 -17.95 18.52 -7.35
CA GLY A 163 -16.79 18.10 -6.54
C GLY A 163 -16.44 16.61 -6.60
N ALA A 164 -17.25 15.73 -7.19
CA ALA A 164 -16.88 14.32 -7.35
C ALA A 164 -15.96 14.14 -8.58
N GLN A 165 -14.64 14.13 -8.36
CA GLN A 165 -13.69 13.69 -9.40
C GLN A 165 -13.69 12.15 -9.49
N VAL A 166 -14.75 11.59 -10.09
CA VAL A 166 -14.90 10.15 -10.33
C VAL A 166 -14.86 9.88 -11.83
N ASN A 167 -13.92 9.03 -12.23
CA ASN A 167 -13.82 8.49 -13.57
C ASN A 167 -14.61 7.19 -13.62
N LEU A 168 -15.83 7.25 -14.14
CA LEU A 168 -16.68 6.08 -14.33
C LEU A 168 -16.36 5.41 -15.67
N LYS A 169 -16.16 4.09 -15.65
CA LYS A 169 -15.94 3.29 -16.86
C LYS A 169 -16.70 1.97 -16.79
N TYR A 170 -17.33 1.62 -17.91
CA TYR A 170 -17.76 0.24 -18.16
C TYR A 170 -16.54 -0.64 -18.42
N LEU A 171 -16.51 -1.81 -17.80
CA LEU A 171 -15.54 -2.87 -18.08
C LEU A 171 -16.29 -4.20 -18.15
N SER A 172 -16.09 -4.96 -19.22
CA SER A 172 -16.72 -6.28 -19.30
C SER A 172 -16.14 -7.20 -18.21
N PRO A 173 -16.92 -8.13 -17.62
CA PRO A 173 -16.42 -9.03 -16.57
C PRO A 173 -15.19 -9.84 -17.01
N GLY A 174 -15.11 -10.23 -18.28
CA GLY A 174 -13.98 -10.98 -18.82
C GLY A 174 -12.68 -10.17 -18.95
N GLU A 175 -12.75 -8.84 -18.90
CA GLU A 175 -11.56 -7.96 -18.94
C GLU A 175 -11.06 -7.57 -17.55
N LEU A 176 -11.77 -7.95 -16.48
CA LEU A 176 -11.34 -7.66 -15.12
C LEU A 176 -10.08 -8.48 -14.78
N PRO A 177 -8.99 -7.88 -14.29
CA PRO A 177 -7.82 -8.62 -13.88
C PRO A 177 -8.12 -9.63 -12.76
N ALA A 178 -7.56 -10.83 -12.86
CA ALA A 178 -7.58 -11.83 -11.79
C ALA A 178 -6.41 -11.66 -10.79
N ASP A 179 -5.89 -10.44 -10.68
CA ASP A 179 -4.79 -10.06 -9.79
C ASP A 179 -5.19 -8.79 -9.01
N SER A 180 -5.21 -8.90 -7.69
CA SER A 180 -5.61 -7.82 -6.79
C SER A 180 -4.72 -6.59 -6.88
N LEU A 181 -3.43 -6.75 -7.21
CA LEU A 181 -2.51 -5.63 -7.37
C LEU A 181 -2.94 -4.71 -8.52
N LEU A 182 -3.35 -5.32 -9.63
CA LEU A 182 -3.78 -4.60 -10.83
C LEU A 182 -5.16 -3.94 -10.65
N LEU A 183 -5.98 -4.48 -9.75
CA LEU A 183 -7.25 -3.88 -9.36
C LEU A 183 -7.09 -2.60 -8.53
N ASN A 184 -5.93 -2.33 -7.91
CA ASN A 184 -5.70 -1.11 -7.12
C ASN A 184 -5.82 0.19 -7.96
N ALA A 185 -5.80 0.10 -9.29
CA ALA A 185 -6.12 1.22 -10.18
C ALA A 185 -7.60 1.66 -10.08
N ALA A 186 -8.51 0.77 -9.66
CA ALA A 186 -9.90 1.07 -9.32
C ALA A 186 -10.04 1.37 -7.82
N ASP A 187 -10.91 2.32 -7.46
CA ASP A 187 -11.34 2.56 -6.08
C ASP A 187 -12.66 1.85 -5.77
N ILE A 188 -13.54 1.75 -6.76
CA ILE A 188 -14.87 1.17 -6.62
C ILE A 188 -15.11 0.21 -7.78
N VAL A 189 -15.58 -1.00 -7.47
CA VAL A 189 -16.07 -1.97 -8.45
C VAL A 189 -17.53 -2.27 -8.13
N MET A 190 -18.40 -2.08 -9.12
CA MET A 190 -19.84 -2.27 -8.99
C MET A 190 -20.26 -3.51 -9.78
N VAL A 191 -20.97 -4.40 -9.10
CA VAL A 191 -21.46 -5.66 -9.65
C VAL A 191 -22.96 -5.82 -9.44
N ASP A 192 -23.57 -6.59 -10.33
CA ASP A 192 -24.94 -7.08 -10.31
C ASP A 192 -24.95 -8.60 -10.56
N ALA A 193 -26.12 -9.23 -10.53
CA ALA A 193 -26.22 -10.68 -10.70
C ALA A 193 -25.63 -11.18 -12.04
N SER A 194 -25.76 -10.41 -13.12
CA SER A 194 -25.29 -10.79 -14.46
C SER A 194 -23.78 -10.77 -14.57
N SER A 195 -23.16 -9.72 -14.02
CA SER A 195 -21.71 -9.56 -13.99
C SER A 195 -21.06 -10.59 -13.08
N VAL A 196 -21.63 -10.86 -11.89
CA VAL A 196 -21.12 -11.91 -11.00
C VAL A 196 -21.15 -13.29 -11.65
N ALA A 197 -22.20 -13.63 -12.40
CA ALA A 197 -22.29 -14.90 -13.10
C ALA A 197 -21.24 -15.07 -14.23
N ALA A 198 -20.70 -13.96 -14.74
CA ALA A 198 -19.68 -13.96 -15.79
C ALA A 198 -18.24 -13.86 -15.25
N LEU A 199 -18.06 -13.66 -13.94
CA LEU A 199 -16.74 -13.63 -13.31
C LEU A 199 -16.21 -15.05 -13.09
N THR A 200 -14.91 -15.21 -13.25
CA THR A 200 -14.18 -16.43 -12.89
C THR A 200 -13.87 -16.47 -11.38
N ASP A 201 -13.62 -17.66 -10.83
CA ASP A 201 -13.20 -17.83 -9.43
C ASP A 201 -11.93 -17.03 -9.10
N GLY A 202 -11.01 -16.92 -10.07
CA GLY A 202 -9.79 -16.11 -9.94
C GLY A 202 -10.10 -14.62 -9.76
N GLN A 203 -11.04 -14.08 -10.54
CA GLN A 203 -11.46 -12.68 -10.43
C GLN A 203 -12.26 -12.42 -9.13
N ILE A 204 -13.12 -13.35 -8.72
CA ILE A 204 -13.82 -13.25 -7.43
C ILE A 204 -12.82 -13.21 -6.27
N ARG A 205 -11.80 -14.09 -6.28
CA ARG A 205 -10.73 -14.08 -5.29
C ARG A 205 -9.93 -12.77 -5.32
N ALA A 206 -9.57 -12.28 -6.50
CA ALA A 206 -8.85 -11.02 -6.65
C ALA A 206 -9.65 -9.83 -6.10
N LEU A 207 -10.97 -9.79 -6.31
CA LEU A 207 -11.86 -8.78 -5.72
C LEU A 207 -11.91 -8.87 -4.20
N LYS A 208 -11.98 -10.08 -3.63
CA LYS A 208 -11.94 -10.29 -2.17
C LYS A 208 -10.63 -9.76 -1.57
N ASP A 209 -9.50 -10.12 -2.17
CA ASP A 209 -8.17 -9.68 -1.73
C ASP A 209 -8.00 -8.15 -1.88
N TRP A 210 -8.52 -7.57 -2.97
CA TRP A 210 -8.47 -6.13 -3.26
C TRP A 210 -9.31 -5.28 -2.28
N ILE A 211 -10.39 -5.83 -1.72
CA ILE A 211 -11.13 -5.12 -0.66
C ILE A 211 -10.20 -4.87 0.54
N TYR A 212 -9.43 -5.88 0.97
CA TYR A 212 -8.50 -5.70 2.10
C TYR A 212 -7.44 -4.61 1.83
N THR A 213 -7.05 -4.40 0.56
CA THR A 213 -6.06 -3.38 0.20
C THR A 213 -6.61 -1.96 0.08
N GLY A 214 -7.94 -1.76 0.15
CA GLY A 214 -8.58 -0.44 0.11
C GLY A 214 -9.75 -0.30 -0.86
N GLY A 215 -10.13 -1.36 -1.56
CA GLY A 215 -11.21 -1.35 -2.54
C GLY A 215 -12.62 -1.26 -1.94
N THR A 216 -13.54 -0.63 -2.67
CA THR A 216 -14.99 -0.70 -2.38
C THR A 216 -15.70 -1.60 -3.39
N LEU A 217 -16.24 -2.73 -2.93
CA LEU A 217 -17.08 -3.60 -3.76
C LEU A 217 -18.56 -3.27 -3.51
N ALA A 218 -19.29 -2.86 -4.55
CA ALA A 218 -20.72 -2.58 -4.46
C ALA A 218 -21.55 -3.73 -5.06
N LEU A 219 -22.39 -4.36 -4.23
CA LEU A 219 -23.26 -5.47 -4.58
C LEU A 219 -24.69 -4.96 -4.83
N PHE A 220 -25.04 -4.65 -6.07
CA PHE A 220 -26.40 -4.23 -6.44
C PHE A 220 -27.32 -5.43 -6.63
N GLY A 221 -28.58 -5.29 -6.23
CA GLY A 221 -29.57 -6.37 -6.27
C GLY A 221 -29.19 -7.57 -5.41
N GLY A 222 -28.30 -7.39 -4.41
CA GLY A 222 -27.73 -8.48 -3.61
C GLY A 222 -26.82 -9.43 -4.38
N ALA A 223 -26.15 -8.97 -5.43
CA ALA A 223 -25.28 -9.79 -6.29
C ALA A 223 -24.24 -10.61 -5.51
N GLY A 224 -24.28 -11.94 -5.69
CA GLY A 224 -23.33 -12.86 -5.06
C GLY A 224 -23.43 -12.98 -3.54
N ALA A 225 -24.40 -12.33 -2.89
CA ALA A 225 -24.54 -12.27 -1.43
C ALA A 225 -25.44 -13.38 -0.83
N GLY A 226 -26.07 -14.21 -1.66
CA GLY A 226 -26.86 -15.36 -1.20
C GLY A 226 -26.00 -16.56 -0.84
N ALA A 227 -26.56 -17.55 -0.14
CA ALA A 227 -25.84 -18.77 0.24
C ALA A 227 -25.21 -19.47 -0.98
N GLY A 228 -23.91 -19.79 -0.89
CA GLY A 228 -23.13 -20.36 -2.01
C GLY A 228 -22.72 -19.35 -3.10
N GLY A 229 -23.12 -18.08 -2.98
CA GLY A 229 -22.71 -17.02 -3.88
C GLY A 229 -21.26 -16.58 -3.65
N GLY A 230 -20.62 -16.06 -4.71
CA GLY A 230 -19.20 -15.70 -4.71
C GLY A 230 -18.77 -14.68 -3.65
N PHE A 231 -19.70 -13.88 -3.11
CA PHE A 231 -19.43 -12.83 -2.13
C PHE A 231 -20.19 -13.01 -0.80
N ALA A 232 -20.83 -14.16 -0.57
CA ALA A 232 -21.67 -14.40 0.60
C ALA A 232 -20.92 -14.20 1.93
N GLU A 233 -19.67 -14.68 2.00
CA GLU A 233 -18.83 -14.63 3.22
C GLU A 233 -18.40 -13.21 3.62
N ILE A 234 -18.26 -12.31 2.64
CA ILE A 234 -17.82 -10.93 2.83
C ILE A 234 -18.99 -9.93 2.82
N SER A 235 -20.18 -10.33 2.37
CA SER A 235 -21.36 -9.46 2.38
C SER A 235 -21.78 -9.10 3.81
N PRO A 236 -22.26 -7.86 4.07
CA PRO A 236 -22.94 -7.53 5.32
C PRO A 236 -24.28 -8.26 5.47
N VAL A 237 -24.97 -8.54 4.37
CA VAL A 237 -26.31 -9.15 4.34
C VAL A 237 -26.24 -10.49 3.63
N LEU A 238 -26.73 -11.55 4.29
CA LEU A 238 -26.92 -12.86 3.67
C LEU A 238 -28.31 -12.90 3.03
N VAL A 239 -28.35 -12.90 1.70
CA VAL A 239 -29.60 -12.85 0.93
C VAL A 239 -30.31 -14.19 0.99
N THR A 240 -31.60 -14.17 1.34
CA THR A 240 -32.46 -15.35 1.44
C THR A 240 -33.67 -15.30 0.52
N GLY A 241 -34.03 -14.12 0.00
CA GLY A 241 -35.19 -13.94 -0.85
C GLY A 241 -35.26 -12.56 -1.51
N ARG A 242 -36.46 -12.22 -2.00
CA ARG A 242 -36.79 -10.89 -2.54
C ARG A 242 -38.11 -10.44 -1.94
N GLU A 243 -38.19 -9.16 -1.61
CA GLU A 243 -39.38 -8.54 -1.01
C GLU A 243 -39.62 -7.17 -1.65
N THR A 244 -40.87 -6.72 -1.64
CA THR A 244 -41.22 -5.35 -2.04
C THR A 244 -41.36 -4.50 -0.79
N VAL A 245 -40.53 -3.47 -0.69
CA VAL A 245 -40.54 -2.49 0.42
C VAL A 245 -41.09 -1.14 -0.02
N GLY A 246 -41.36 -0.24 0.92
CA GLY A 246 -41.81 1.13 0.65
C GLY A 246 -40.92 1.93 -0.31
N GLY A 247 -39.63 1.60 -0.42
CA GLY A 247 -38.69 2.12 -1.41
C GLY A 247 -38.09 3.48 -1.08
N LYS A 248 -38.27 3.97 0.15
CA LYS A 248 -37.75 5.27 0.62
C LYS A 248 -36.31 5.17 1.13
N MET A 249 -35.85 3.96 1.48
CA MET A 249 -34.48 3.71 1.97
C MET A 249 -34.04 4.72 3.06
N ALA A 250 -34.83 4.86 4.12
CA ALA A 250 -34.59 5.85 5.18
C ALA A 250 -34.44 7.31 4.67
N GLY A 251 -35.11 7.66 3.57
CA GLY A 251 -35.06 8.99 2.95
C GLY A 251 -33.92 9.19 1.94
N LEU A 252 -33.10 8.17 1.68
CA LEU A 252 -31.98 8.23 0.72
C LEU A 252 -32.45 8.21 -0.75
N ARG A 253 -33.71 7.87 -0.98
CA ARG A 253 -34.36 7.84 -2.29
C ARG A 253 -35.76 8.45 -2.20
N ALA A 254 -36.09 9.31 -3.17
CA ALA A 254 -37.47 9.72 -3.41
C ALA A 254 -38.13 8.67 -4.33
N GLY A 255 -39.13 7.92 -3.85
CA GLY A 255 -39.72 6.87 -4.67
C GLY A 255 -40.90 6.12 -4.04
N GLY A 256 -41.55 5.32 -4.88
CA GLY A 256 -42.58 4.34 -4.51
C GLY A 256 -41.98 2.94 -4.30
N PRO A 257 -42.84 1.90 -4.19
CA PRO A 257 -42.41 0.56 -3.82
C PRO A 257 -41.25 0.03 -4.67
N LEU A 258 -40.35 -0.69 -4.03
CA LEU A 258 -39.12 -1.18 -4.63
C LEU A 258 -38.91 -2.65 -4.31
N GLU A 259 -38.64 -3.45 -5.33
CA GLU A 259 -38.22 -4.83 -5.13
C GLU A 259 -36.75 -4.87 -4.72
N VAL A 260 -36.47 -5.52 -3.59
CA VAL A 260 -35.13 -5.63 -3.03
C VAL A 260 -34.81 -7.09 -2.73
N ALA A 261 -33.55 -7.47 -2.91
CA ALA A 261 -33.01 -8.66 -2.29
C ALA A 261 -33.10 -8.50 -0.76
N SER A 262 -33.84 -9.40 -0.11
CA SER A 262 -34.06 -9.42 1.33
C SER A 262 -33.21 -10.50 2.00
N GLY A 263 -32.82 -10.26 3.23
CA GLY A 263 -31.90 -11.12 3.95
C GLY A 263 -31.60 -10.63 5.36
N LYS A 264 -30.83 -11.43 6.09
CA LYS A 264 -30.40 -11.11 7.46
C LYS A 264 -29.08 -10.33 7.41
N LEU A 265 -28.98 -9.26 8.18
CA LEU A 265 -27.70 -8.60 8.47
C LEU A 265 -26.85 -9.58 9.30
N VAL A 266 -25.75 -10.08 8.71
CA VAL A 266 -24.83 -11.05 9.34
C VAL A 266 -23.53 -10.40 9.80
N ALA A 267 -23.15 -9.27 9.21
CA ALA A 267 -21.96 -8.51 9.57
C ALA A 267 -22.10 -7.05 9.14
N GLY A 268 -21.22 -6.19 9.67
CA GLY A 268 -21.25 -4.76 9.35
C GLY A 268 -22.49 -4.05 9.89
N ASN A 269 -22.87 -2.95 9.24
CA ASN A 269 -23.91 -2.04 9.70
C ASN A 269 -24.97 -1.82 8.62
N ALA A 270 -26.25 -1.82 9.02
CA ALA A 270 -27.33 -1.32 8.17
C ALA A 270 -27.22 0.21 8.08
N LEU A 271 -27.15 0.72 6.85
CA LEU A 271 -27.16 2.15 6.52
C LEU A 271 -28.57 2.66 6.28
N ALA A 272 -29.45 1.79 5.76
CA ALA A 272 -30.87 2.06 5.63
C ALA A 272 -31.68 0.77 5.81
N MET A 273 -32.76 0.89 6.57
CA MET A 273 -33.78 -0.14 6.76
C MET A 273 -35.09 0.37 6.14
N ASP A 274 -35.83 -0.50 5.48
CA ASP A 274 -37.17 -0.21 4.96
C ASP A 274 -38.09 -1.38 5.29
N ASP A 275 -39.21 -1.11 5.96
CA ASP A 275 -40.13 -2.13 6.48
C ASP A 275 -39.46 -3.27 7.28
N GLY A 276 -38.36 -2.97 7.98
CA GLY A 276 -37.57 -3.96 8.74
C GLY A 276 -36.57 -4.77 7.91
N VAL A 277 -36.47 -4.53 6.60
CA VAL A 277 -35.50 -5.15 5.68
C VAL A 277 -34.26 -4.26 5.52
N PRO A 278 -33.03 -4.80 5.65
CA PRO A 278 -31.81 -4.05 5.38
C PRO A 278 -31.63 -3.83 3.87
N VAL A 279 -32.08 -2.66 3.38
CA VAL A 279 -32.00 -2.30 1.95
C VAL A 279 -30.64 -1.73 1.55
N LEU A 280 -29.91 -1.16 2.51
CA LEU A 280 -28.55 -0.66 2.33
C LEU A 280 -27.71 -1.02 3.55
N ALA A 281 -26.53 -1.60 3.33
CA ALA A 281 -25.62 -1.97 4.40
C ALA A 281 -24.15 -1.84 3.97
N GLY A 282 -23.26 -1.63 4.93
CA GLY A 282 -21.83 -1.54 4.71
C GLY A 282 -21.06 -2.44 5.66
N ARG A 283 -20.04 -3.14 5.17
CA ARG A 283 -19.09 -3.90 5.99
C ARG A 283 -17.68 -3.47 5.65
N GLU A 284 -16.93 -3.02 6.66
CA GLU A 284 -15.50 -2.72 6.52
C GLU A 284 -14.70 -4.04 6.58
N LEU A 285 -13.72 -4.19 5.68
CA LEU A 285 -12.83 -5.36 5.60
C LEU A 285 -11.43 -4.88 5.22
N GLY A 286 -10.44 -5.11 6.09
CA GLY A 286 -9.12 -4.53 5.94
C GLY A 286 -9.21 -3.01 5.84
N ARG A 287 -8.70 -2.43 4.74
CA ARG A 287 -8.78 -0.98 4.48
C ARG A 287 -9.90 -0.58 3.53
N GLY A 288 -10.70 -1.54 3.06
CA GLY A 288 -11.79 -1.32 2.12
C GLY A 288 -13.15 -1.64 2.72
N GLN A 289 -14.15 -1.78 1.85
CA GLN A 289 -15.52 -2.04 2.28
C GLN A 289 -16.34 -2.81 1.23
N VAL A 290 -17.33 -3.53 1.72
CA VAL A 290 -18.41 -4.11 0.92
C VAL A 290 -19.66 -3.29 1.15
N PHE A 291 -20.16 -2.68 0.07
CA PHE A 291 -21.39 -1.90 0.04
C PHE A 291 -22.50 -2.75 -0.55
N TYR A 292 -23.48 -3.11 0.27
CA TYR A 292 -24.65 -3.88 -0.15
C TYR A 292 -25.81 -2.95 -0.48
N CYS A 293 -26.42 -3.13 -1.65
CA CYS A 293 -27.69 -2.52 -2.01
C CYS A 293 -28.65 -3.61 -2.46
N GLY A 294 -29.76 -3.77 -1.73
CA GLY A 294 -30.77 -4.79 -2.05
C GLY A 294 -31.50 -4.51 -3.36
N ALA A 295 -31.58 -3.25 -3.79
CA ALA A 295 -32.23 -2.86 -5.04
C ALA A 295 -31.33 -3.10 -6.26
N ALA A 296 -31.92 -3.48 -7.39
CA ALA A 296 -31.20 -3.52 -8.66
C ALA A 296 -30.77 -2.11 -9.09
N SER A 297 -29.62 -2.00 -9.75
CA SER A 297 -29.05 -0.70 -10.12
C SER A 297 -29.96 0.09 -11.07
N ARG A 298 -30.65 -0.58 -12.01
CA ARG A 298 -31.62 0.06 -12.92
C ARG A 298 -32.78 0.75 -12.20
N ASP A 299 -33.16 0.25 -11.02
CA ASP A 299 -34.33 0.75 -10.31
C ASP A 299 -34.01 1.96 -9.44
N LEU A 300 -32.72 2.28 -9.20
CA LEU A 300 -32.26 3.39 -8.37
C LEU A 300 -32.45 4.77 -9.02
N GLY A 301 -32.10 4.92 -10.30
CA GLY A 301 -32.14 6.21 -10.99
C GLY A 301 -31.20 7.28 -10.42
N GLY A 302 -31.17 8.46 -11.06
CA GLY A 302 -30.37 9.61 -10.60
C GLY A 302 -30.90 10.27 -9.32
N GLU A 303 -32.18 10.02 -8.97
CA GLU A 303 -32.84 10.57 -7.78
C GLU A 303 -32.51 9.82 -6.49
N ALA A 304 -31.85 8.66 -6.55
CA ALA A 304 -31.28 7.96 -5.40
C ALA A 304 -29.99 8.63 -4.90
N ARG A 305 -30.00 9.96 -4.76
CA ARG A 305 -28.83 10.78 -4.42
C ARG A 305 -28.17 10.32 -3.12
N GLY A 306 -28.96 9.88 -2.13
CA GLY A 306 -28.44 9.39 -0.86
C GLY A 306 -27.67 8.09 -0.99
N VAL A 307 -28.11 7.17 -1.87
CA VAL A 307 -27.43 5.89 -2.13
C VAL A 307 -26.09 6.13 -2.82
N TRP A 308 -26.08 6.92 -3.89
CA TRP A 308 -24.84 7.28 -4.59
C TRP A 308 -23.89 8.05 -3.67
N SER A 309 -24.43 8.96 -2.87
CA SER A 309 -23.62 9.69 -1.91
C SER A 309 -23.08 8.80 -0.78
N ALA A 310 -23.77 7.74 -0.38
CA ALA A 310 -23.24 6.77 0.57
C ALA A 310 -22.11 5.93 -0.06
N LEU A 311 -22.32 5.39 -1.26
CA LEU A 311 -21.32 4.59 -1.98
C LEU A 311 -20.02 5.36 -2.24
N PHE A 312 -20.15 6.59 -2.75
CA PHE A 312 -19.01 7.45 -3.05
C PHE A 312 -18.56 8.27 -1.82
N GLY A 313 -19.16 8.06 -0.64
CA GLY A 313 -18.83 8.83 0.56
C GLY A 313 -18.92 10.34 0.34
N THR A 314 -19.92 10.83 -0.40
CA THR A 314 -20.19 12.25 -0.65
C THR A 314 -21.46 12.75 0.06
N ALA A 315 -22.01 11.97 0.99
CA ALA A 315 -23.23 12.32 1.72
C ALA A 315 -23.04 13.63 2.48
N SER A 316 -23.59 14.70 1.90
CA SER A 316 -23.80 16.02 2.50
C SER A 316 -22.58 16.72 3.13
N SER A 317 -21.45 16.76 2.42
CA SER A 317 -20.59 17.95 2.46
C SER A 317 -19.84 18.08 1.15
N LYS A 318 -19.79 19.31 0.60
CA LYS A 318 -19.05 19.69 -0.61
C LYS A 318 -17.52 19.54 -0.46
N GLU A 319 -17.03 18.82 0.54
CA GLU A 319 -15.66 18.94 1.04
C GLU A 319 -14.86 17.64 1.11
N ASN A 320 -15.47 16.49 0.88
CA ASN A 320 -14.68 15.28 0.69
C ASN A 320 -13.76 15.37 -0.53
N ALA A 321 -13.99 16.31 -1.46
CA ALA A 321 -13.08 16.61 -2.55
C ALA A 321 -11.73 17.20 -2.09
N ALA A 322 -11.71 18.05 -1.05
CA ALA A 322 -10.50 18.78 -0.60
C ALA A 322 -9.63 17.96 0.39
N SER A 323 -10.25 17.05 1.15
CA SER A 323 -9.52 16.10 2.00
C SER A 323 -9.11 14.84 1.22
N GLN A 324 -9.84 14.46 0.16
CA GLN A 324 -9.43 13.39 -0.76
C GLN A 324 -8.28 13.82 -1.69
N THR A 325 -8.14 15.11 -2.01
CA THR A 325 -7.00 15.64 -2.78
C THR A 325 -5.68 15.66 -2.00
N LYS A 326 -5.69 15.34 -0.70
CA LYS A 326 -4.48 14.93 0.05
C LYS A 326 -4.40 13.41 0.29
N ARG A 327 -5.51 12.65 0.13
CA ARG A 327 -5.46 11.17 0.00
C ARG A 327 -4.76 10.74 -1.29
N SER A 328 -4.58 11.65 -2.24
CA SER A 328 -3.75 11.52 -3.43
C SER A 328 -2.27 11.87 -3.22
N SER A 329 -1.78 11.90 -1.98
CA SER A 329 -0.34 12.00 -1.72
C SER A 329 0.34 10.67 -1.99
N MET A 330 0.75 10.45 -3.25
CA MET A 330 1.55 9.33 -3.78
C MET A 330 1.98 8.27 -2.72
N PRO A 331 1.07 7.42 -2.23
CA PRO A 331 1.33 6.58 -1.05
C PRO A 331 2.42 5.55 -1.30
N TYR A 332 2.47 5.05 -2.54
CA TYR A 332 3.40 4.03 -2.98
C TYR A 332 4.81 4.60 -3.15
N LEU A 333 4.95 5.85 -3.60
CA LEU A 333 6.25 6.52 -3.73
C LEU A 333 6.79 6.97 -2.36
N ASN A 334 5.95 7.53 -1.48
CA ASN A 334 6.38 7.99 -0.14
C ASN A 334 6.74 6.83 0.82
N GLY A 335 6.03 5.70 0.75
CA GLY A 335 6.36 4.50 1.54
C GLY A 335 7.58 3.74 1.00
N GLN A 336 7.76 3.74 -0.33
CA GLN A 336 8.93 3.19 -1.02
C GLN A 336 10.23 3.87 -0.56
N ASP A 337 10.23 5.20 -0.46
CA ASP A 337 11.41 5.96 -0.05
C ASP A 337 11.80 5.64 1.40
N ASN A 338 10.86 5.50 2.34
CA ASN A 338 11.21 5.26 3.75
C ASN A 338 11.84 3.88 4.01
N LEU A 339 11.30 2.80 3.44
CA LEU A 339 11.86 1.45 3.61
C LEU A 339 13.21 1.32 2.91
N THR A 340 13.36 1.92 1.72
CA THR A 340 14.62 1.85 0.96
C THR A 340 15.70 2.78 1.53
N GLU A 341 15.34 3.95 2.09
CA GLU A 341 16.25 4.80 2.86
C GLU A 341 16.71 4.11 4.15
N ALA A 342 15.78 3.53 4.90
CA ALA A 342 16.10 2.82 6.13
C ALA A 342 16.98 1.60 5.86
N SER A 343 16.74 0.86 4.77
CA SER A 343 17.56 -0.29 4.40
C SER A 343 18.99 0.09 4.00
N ALA A 344 19.21 1.33 3.56
CA ALA A 344 20.54 1.83 3.26
C ALA A 344 21.43 1.99 4.50
N TYR A 345 20.83 2.08 5.69
CA TYR A 345 21.57 2.10 6.95
C TYR A 345 21.92 0.66 7.37
N ILE A 346 23.10 0.19 6.98
CA ILE A 346 23.58 -1.16 7.29
C ILE A 346 24.53 -1.09 8.50
N PRO A 347 24.14 -1.57 9.70
CA PRO A 347 24.97 -1.44 10.90
C PRO A 347 26.36 -2.07 10.76
N GLY A 348 26.47 -3.18 10.03
CA GLY A 348 27.75 -3.86 9.75
C GLY A 348 28.74 -3.07 8.89
N LEU A 349 28.26 -2.03 8.18
CA LEU A 349 29.08 -1.10 7.39
C LEU A 349 29.42 0.20 8.14
N ALA A 350 28.92 0.38 9.37
CA ALA A 350 29.23 1.56 10.15
C ALA A 350 30.75 1.65 10.38
N GLY A 351 31.34 2.77 9.96
CA GLY A 351 32.75 3.04 10.23
C GLY A 351 33.03 3.18 11.73
N PRO A 352 34.31 3.12 12.14
CA PRO A 352 34.68 3.37 13.53
C PRO A 352 34.11 4.72 14.00
N PRO A 353 33.64 4.84 15.24
CA PRO A 353 33.04 6.08 15.73
C PRO A 353 34.06 7.22 15.66
N LEU A 354 33.59 8.45 15.35
CA LEU A 354 34.46 9.63 15.17
C LEU A 354 35.49 9.84 16.31
N PRO A 355 35.15 9.65 17.59
CA PRO A 355 36.14 9.74 18.68
C PRO A 355 37.27 8.71 18.58
N ALA A 356 36.99 7.50 18.09
CA ALA A 356 38.02 6.48 17.89
C ALA A 356 38.96 6.88 16.74
N LEU A 357 38.43 7.45 15.65
CA LEU A 357 39.24 7.99 14.56
C LEU A 357 40.09 9.19 15.01
N ALA A 358 39.51 10.10 15.81
CA ALA A 358 40.23 11.23 16.38
C ALA A 358 41.34 10.76 17.33
N LEU A 359 41.06 9.78 18.20
CA LEU A 359 42.06 9.17 19.08
C LEU A 359 43.17 8.50 18.28
N LEU A 360 42.83 7.71 17.26
CA LEU A 360 43.81 7.07 16.36
C LEU A 360 44.71 8.12 15.68
N TRP A 361 44.12 9.22 15.20
CA TRP A 361 44.85 10.32 14.59
C TRP A 361 45.77 11.03 15.59
N LEU A 362 45.31 11.29 16.81
CA LEU A 362 46.12 11.86 17.88
C LEU A 362 47.28 10.94 18.28
N VAL A 363 47.04 9.63 18.40
CA VAL A 363 48.07 8.62 18.68
C VAL A 363 49.10 8.61 17.55
N TYR A 364 48.65 8.63 16.30
CA TYR A 364 49.54 8.70 15.13
C TYR A 364 50.37 9.99 15.11
N ALA A 365 49.74 11.15 15.31
CA ALA A 365 50.41 12.45 15.35
C ALA A 365 51.43 12.54 16.49
N ALA A 366 51.08 12.03 17.67
CA ALA A 366 51.99 11.93 18.81
C ALA A 366 53.16 10.98 18.53
N ALA A 367 52.89 9.82 17.92
CA ALA A 367 53.88 8.82 17.57
C ALA A 367 54.90 9.36 16.56
N VAL A 368 54.44 9.93 15.44
CA VAL A 368 55.30 10.38 14.33
C VAL A 368 55.93 11.76 14.60
N GLY A 369 55.27 12.61 15.38
CA GLY A 369 55.76 13.93 15.75
C GLY A 369 56.66 13.90 16.99
N PRO A 370 56.13 14.24 18.18
CA PRO A 370 56.94 14.44 19.39
C PRO A 370 57.65 13.17 19.86
N LEU A 371 57.03 11.99 19.81
CA LEU A 371 57.64 10.75 20.31
C LEU A 371 58.81 10.32 19.42
N LEU A 372 58.59 10.20 18.11
CA LEU A 372 59.66 9.85 17.16
C LEU A 372 60.80 10.88 17.22
N TYR A 373 60.50 12.18 17.27
CA TYR A 373 61.52 13.22 17.43
C TYR A 373 62.31 13.05 18.74
N PHE A 374 61.63 12.80 19.86
CA PHE A 374 62.28 12.63 21.15
C PHE A 374 63.21 11.41 21.17
N PHE A 375 62.77 10.26 20.65
CA PHE A 375 63.59 9.05 20.56
C PHE A 375 64.79 9.23 19.63
N LEU A 376 64.60 9.82 18.45
CA LEU A 376 65.68 10.08 17.50
C LEU A 376 66.67 11.15 18.01
N ARG A 377 66.18 12.14 18.76
CA ARG A 377 67.03 13.13 19.44
C ARG A 377 67.87 12.50 20.54
N ARG A 378 67.31 11.59 21.34
CA ARG A 378 68.03 10.87 22.41
C ARG A 378 69.09 9.91 21.85
N ALA A 379 68.83 9.32 20.68
CA ALA A 379 69.76 8.43 19.98
C ALA A 379 70.74 9.14 19.04
N ASP A 380 70.69 10.48 18.96
CA ASP A 380 71.47 11.36 18.07
C ASP A 380 71.42 10.95 16.58
N ARG A 381 70.28 10.43 16.14
CA ARG A 381 70.04 9.87 14.79
C ARG A 381 68.91 10.60 14.08
N ARG A 382 68.84 11.92 14.21
CA ARG A 382 67.71 12.75 13.72
C ARG A 382 67.51 12.63 12.22
N ASP A 383 68.58 12.37 11.48
CA ASP A 383 68.54 12.17 10.04
C ASP A 383 67.67 10.97 9.66
N TRP A 384 67.48 9.95 10.51
CA TRP A 384 66.62 8.81 10.19
C TRP A 384 65.13 9.15 10.08
N ALA A 385 64.71 10.35 10.49
CA ALA A 385 63.35 10.82 10.35
C ALA A 385 62.86 10.79 8.88
N TRP A 386 63.73 11.06 7.90
CA TRP A 386 63.34 11.06 6.48
C TRP A 386 62.89 9.68 5.99
N ALA A 387 63.34 8.59 6.60
CA ALA A 387 62.97 7.22 6.25
C ALA A 387 61.85 6.67 7.16
N LEU A 388 61.93 6.94 8.47
CA LEU A 388 60.98 6.41 9.45
C LEU A 388 59.59 7.03 9.34
N VAL A 389 59.49 8.32 8.99
CA VAL A 389 58.19 8.98 8.79
C VAL A 389 57.43 8.36 7.61
N PRO A 390 58.01 8.22 6.39
CA PRO A 390 57.36 7.50 5.30
C PRO A 390 57.05 6.03 5.62
N ALA A 391 57.94 5.32 6.30
CA ALA A 391 57.72 3.92 6.68
C ALA A 391 56.53 3.77 7.63
N ALA A 392 56.42 4.63 8.64
CA ALA A 392 55.27 4.65 9.55
C ALA A 392 53.97 4.97 8.80
N ALA A 393 54.00 5.92 7.86
CA ALA A 393 52.85 6.23 7.02
C ALA A 393 52.41 5.03 6.18
N LEU A 394 53.34 4.27 5.60
CA LEU A 394 53.04 3.05 4.83
C LEU A 394 52.47 1.93 5.71
N VAL A 395 52.99 1.73 6.92
CA VAL A 395 52.45 0.74 7.86
C VAL A 395 51.03 1.08 8.27
N VAL A 396 50.76 2.35 8.59
CA VAL A 396 49.41 2.80 8.94
C VAL A 396 48.46 2.70 7.74
N ALA A 397 48.89 3.14 6.56
CA ALA A 397 48.10 3.02 5.33
C ALA A 397 47.79 1.56 5.00
N GLY A 398 48.78 0.67 5.09
CA GLY A 398 48.61 -0.77 4.90
C GLY A 398 47.69 -1.40 5.94
N GLY A 399 47.83 -1.01 7.21
CA GLY A 399 46.95 -1.45 8.30
C GLY A 399 45.50 -1.02 8.07
N VAL A 400 45.26 0.25 7.72
CA VAL A 400 43.93 0.77 7.39
C VAL A 400 43.36 0.05 6.16
N TYR A 401 44.16 -0.19 5.13
CA TYR A 401 43.74 -0.92 3.93
C TYR A 401 43.33 -2.36 4.26
N LEU A 402 44.13 -3.10 5.02
CA LEU A 402 43.81 -4.49 5.41
C LEU A 402 42.63 -4.59 6.37
N LEU A 403 42.42 -3.57 7.20
CA LEU A 403 41.29 -3.49 8.13
C LEU A 403 40.04 -2.87 7.49
N ALA A 404 40.12 -2.38 6.26
CA ALA A 404 39.00 -1.76 5.57
C ALA A 404 37.83 -2.75 5.43
N PRO A 405 36.58 -2.34 5.74
CA PRO A 405 35.40 -3.21 5.67
C PRO A 405 35.23 -3.90 4.31
N GLY A 406 35.61 -3.24 3.21
CA GLY A 406 35.53 -3.80 1.85
C GLY A 406 36.38 -5.05 1.62
N ASN A 407 37.43 -5.27 2.42
CA ASN A 407 38.26 -6.48 2.36
C ASN A 407 37.71 -7.63 3.21
N ARG A 408 36.72 -7.37 4.08
CA ARG A 408 36.05 -8.38 4.93
C ARG A 408 34.83 -9.00 4.26
N LEU A 409 34.16 -8.26 3.38
CA LEU A 409 32.93 -8.70 2.71
C LEU A 409 33.21 -9.67 1.56
N GLN A 410 32.56 -10.84 1.58
CA GLN A 410 32.92 -11.95 0.68
C GLN A 410 32.25 -11.95 -0.69
N ASN A 411 31.39 -10.99 -1.06
CA ASN A 411 31.05 -10.58 -2.44
C ASN A 411 29.96 -9.48 -2.43
N TYR A 412 28.84 -9.76 -1.78
CA TYR A 412 27.70 -8.85 -1.63
C TYR A 412 27.24 -8.83 -0.17
N LEU A 413 26.81 -7.66 0.27
CA LEU A 413 26.10 -7.46 1.53
C LEU A 413 24.71 -6.96 1.20
N SER A 414 23.68 -7.67 1.64
CA SER A 414 22.30 -7.23 1.50
C SER A 414 21.69 -6.89 2.84
N GLN A 415 20.83 -5.89 2.84
CA GLN A 415 19.92 -5.64 3.94
C GLN A 415 18.51 -5.43 3.40
N THR A 416 17.57 -6.21 3.91
CA THR A 416 16.16 -6.11 3.54
C THR A 416 15.32 -5.78 4.76
N LEU A 417 14.62 -4.65 4.71
CA LEU A 417 13.63 -4.30 5.72
C LEU A 417 12.24 -4.53 5.14
N ALA A 418 11.32 -5.10 5.92
CA ALA A 418 9.94 -5.32 5.48
C ALA A 418 8.91 -4.95 6.54
N THR A 419 7.76 -4.48 6.07
CA THR A 419 6.53 -4.38 6.86
C THR A 419 5.58 -5.47 6.36
N VAL A 420 5.06 -6.27 7.30
CA VAL A 420 4.07 -7.33 7.06
C VAL A 420 2.79 -6.92 7.77
N GLU A 421 1.77 -6.57 7.01
CA GLU A 421 0.43 -6.24 7.53
C GLU A 421 -0.50 -7.42 7.30
N ILE A 422 -0.87 -8.09 8.39
CA ILE A 422 -1.70 -9.30 8.35
C ILE A 422 -3.16 -8.87 8.37
N PHE A 423 -3.89 -9.25 7.33
CA PHE A 423 -5.34 -9.02 7.23
C PHE A 423 -6.14 -10.22 7.72
N THR A 424 -5.69 -11.42 7.37
CA THR A 424 -6.28 -12.71 7.77
C THR A 424 -5.15 -13.73 7.93
N PRO A 425 -5.39 -14.89 8.57
CA PRO A 425 -4.37 -15.94 8.69
C PRO A 425 -3.75 -16.39 7.35
N GLU A 426 -4.49 -16.22 6.24
CA GLU A 426 -4.04 -16.61 4.91
C GLU A 426 -3.62 -15.43 4.02
N LEU A 427 -3.77 -14.18 4.45
CA LEU A 427 -3.55 -13.01 3.60
C LEU A 427 -2.85 -11.88 4.37
N ALA A 428 -1.69 -11.48 3.87
CA ALA A 428 -0.93 -10.36 4.38
C ALA A 428 -0.39 -9.51 3.22
N GLU A 429 -0.31 -8.19 3.43
CA GLU A 429 0.45 -7.31 2.56
C GLU A 429 1.90 -7.26 3.04
N VAL A 430 2.84 -7.47 2.10
CA VAL A 430 4.27 -7.32 2.37
C VAL A 430 4.80 -6.16 1.55
N ARG A 431 5.49 -5.24 2.23
CA ARG A 431 6.23 -4.12 1.63
C ARG A 431 7.67 -4.23 2.07
N ALA A 432 8.62 -4.19 1.14
CA ALA A 432 10.03 -4.39 1.44
C ALA A 432 10.91 -3.38 0.71
N GLY A 433 11.91 -2.88 1.42
CA GLY A 433 13.01 -2.10 0.86
C GLY A 433 14.33 -2.84 1.09
N ALA A 434 15.07 -3.11 0.03
CA ALA A 434 16.37 -3.75 0.08
C ALA A 434 17.48 -2.83 -0.40
N SER A 435 18.65 -3.03 0.18
CA SER A 435 19.89 -2.36 -0.15
C SER A 435 20.96 -3.43 -0.34
N VAL A 436 21.54 -3.48 -1.54
CA VAL A 436 22.59 -4.43 -1.92
C VAL A 436 23.87 -3.65 -2.21
N VAL A 437 24.94 -3.98 -1.49
CA VAL A 437 26.27 -3.40 -1.68
C VAL A 437 27.17 -4.42 -2.36
N ALA A 438 27.67 -4.07 -3.55
CA ALA A 438 28.64 -4.90 -4.28
C ALA A 438 30.07 -4.55 -3.87
N SER A 439 30.73 -5.44 -3.13
CA SER A 439 32.08 -5.21 -2.59
C SER A 439 33.18 -5.39 -3.62
N ARG A 440 32.91 -5.99 -4.78
CA ARG A 440 33.89 -6.14 -5.89
C ARG A 440 33.40 -5.58 -7.23
N GLY A 441 32.17 -5.04 -7.26
CA GLY A 441 31.48 -4.72 -8.50
C GLY A 441 31.08 -5.96 -9.31
N GLY A 442 30.59 -5.77 -10.54
CA GLY A 442 30.16 -6.83 -11.45
C GLY A 442 28.65 -6.84 -11.69
N ASP A 443 28.16 -7.97 -12.20
CA ASP A 443 26.74 -8.17 -12.52
C ASP A 443 26.10 -9.05 -11.43
N PHE A 444 24.84 -8.78 -11.12
CA PHE A 444 24.06 -9.65 -10.24
C PHE A 444 22.59 -9.65 -10.62
N VAL A 445 21.90 -10.74 -10.31
CA VAL A 445 20.44 -10.86 -10.47
C VAL A 445 19.81 -10.88 -9.09
N LEU A 446 18.78 -10.07 -8.87
CA LEU A 446 17.97 -10.12 -7.67
C LEU A 446 16.67 -10.87 -7.99
N ASN A 447 16.51 -12.07 -7.44
CA ASN A 447 15.26 -12.79 -7.49
C ASN A 447 14.30 -12.18 -6.46
N VAL A 448 13.05 -11.99 -6.87
CA VAL A 448 12.00 -11.45 -6.02
C VAL A 448 11.04 -12.59 -5.68
N ALA A 449 10.55 -12.61 -4.44
CA ALA A 449 9.51 -13.54 -4.02
C ALA A 449 8.28 -13.52 -4.94
N ASP A 450 7.63 -14.67 -5.06
CA ASP A 450 6.47 -14.86 -5.92
C ASP A 450 5.34 -13.86 -5.58
N ASN A 451 4.58 -13.42 -6.58
CA ASN A 451 3.46 -12.46 -6.44
C ASN A 451 3.86 -11.08 -5.87
N MET A 452 5.12 -10.68 -6.00
CA MET A 452 5.57 -9.33 -5.67
C MET A 452 5.94 -8.54 -6.91
N TYR A 453 5.56 -7.26 -6.88
CA TYR A 453 5.98 -6.27 -7.85
C TYR A 453 7.18 -5.51 -7.31
N ALA A 454 8.28 -5.49 -8.06
CA ALA A 454 9.54 -4.91 -7.63
C ALA A 454 10.12 -3.92 -8.64
N LEU A 455 10.73 -2.87 -8.12
CA LEU A 455 11.38 -1.80 -8.89
C LEU A 455 12.70 -1.40 -8.22
N PRO A 456 13.75 -1.08 -9.00
CA PRO A 456 14.87 -0.31 -8.49
C PRO A 456 14.40 1.01 -7.86
N ALA A 457 15.02 1.43 -6.76
CA ALA A 457 14.64 2.63 -6.00
C ALA A 457 15.76 3.70 -5.97
N GLY A 458 15.36 4.97 -5.97
CA GLY A 458 16.25 6.14 -5.88
C GLY A 458 16.40 6.94 -7.18
N ASN A 459 16.56 8.27 -7.07
CA ASN A 459 16.66 9.25 -8.16
C ASN A 459 18.03 9.31 -8.88
N TYR A 460 18.89 8.32 -8.65
CA TYR A 460 20.20 8.29 -9.26
C TYR A 460 20.13 7.33 -10.43
N GLY A 461 20.19 7.88 -11.65
CA GLY A 461 20.38 7.08 -12.85
C GLY A 461 21.48 6.05 -12.62
N SER A 462 21.33 4.87 -13.25
CA SER A 462 22.19 3.71 -12.99
C SER A 462 23.65 4.13 -12.76
N PRO A 463 24.27 3.81 -11.61
CA PRO A 463 25.65 4.23 -11.30
C PRO A 463 26.69 3.80 -12.36
N SER A 464 26.32 2.82 -13.19
CA SER A 464 27.07 2.28 -14.32
C SER A 464 26.73 2.90 -15.68
N GLY A 465 25.63 3.65 -15.80
CA GLY A 465 25.06 4.11 -17.08
C GLY A 465 24.28 3.03 -17.86
N VAL A 466 24.18 1.81 -17.31
CA VAL A 466 23.43 0.68 -17.89
C VAL A 466 22.11 0.51 -17.14
N PRO A 467 20.94 0.60 -17.78
CA PRO A 467 19.65 0.40 -17.11
C PRO A 467 19.55 -1.00 -16.51
N ALA A 468 18.99 -1.10 -15.31
CA ALA A 468 18.60 -2.40 -14.75
C ALA A 468 17.47 -3.02 -15.61
N LEU A 469 17.46 -4.35 -15.73
CA LEU A 469 16.42 -5.06 -16.49
C LEU A 469 15.48 -5.75 -15.51
N ILE A 470 14.21 -5.38 -15.55
CA ILE A 470 13.15 -6.00 -14.75
C ILE A 470 12.52 -7.08 -15.62
N ARG A 471 12.90 -8.33 -15.37
CA ARG A 471 12.32 -9.49 -16.05
C ARG A 471 11.06 -9.94 -15.31
N GLN A 472 9.96 -10.04 -16.04
CA GLN A 472 8.67 -10.46 -15.51
C GLN A 472 8.23 -11.76 -16.14
N GLY A 473 7.85 -12.71 -15.29
CA GLY A 473 7.11 -13.92 -15.65
C GLY A 473 5.68 -13.87 -15.10
N GLU A 474 4.96 -14.98 -15.20
CA GLU A 474 3.54 -15.04 -14.83
C GLU A 474 3.27 -14.65 -13.37
N ARG A 475 4.19 -15.00 -12.45
CA ARG A 475 4.15 -14.66 -11.01
C ARG A 475 5.51 -14.41 -10.37
N LYS A 476 6.57 -14.36 -11.18
CA LYS A 476 7.96 -14.22 -10.72
C LYS A 476 8.55 -12.99 -11.36
N SER A 477 9.39 -12.28 -10.62
CA SER A 477 10.19 -11.20 -11.19
C SER A 477 11.64 -11.32 -10.75
N SER A 478 12.54 -10.85 -11.62
CA SER A 478 13.94 -10.66 -11.28
C SER A 478 14.43 -9.32 -11.78
N ILE A 479 15.44 -8.78 -11.11
CA ILE A 479 16.08 -7.53 -11.47
C ILE A 479 17.54 -7.84 -11.81
N ASP A 480 17.87 -7.73 -13.09
CA ASP A 480 19.23 -7.90 -13.58
C ASP A 480 19.95 -6.54 -13.50
N VAL A 481 20.99 -6.47 -12.67
CA VAL A 481 21.79 -5.26 -12.48
C VAL A 481 23.18 -5.51 -13.05
N ASN A 482 23.54 -4.74 -14.07
CA ASN A 482 24.78 -4.92 -14.82
C ASN A 482 25.77 -3.76 -14.63
N GLY A 483 27.05 -4.06 -14.66
CA GLY A 483 28.14 -3.10 -14.66
C GLY A 483 28.34 -2.37 -13.33
N VAL A 484 27.98 -2.98 -12.21
CA VAL A 484 28.02 -2.34 -10.89
C VAL A 484 29.48 -2.05 -10.49
N LYS A 485 29.77 -0.81 -10.10
CA LYS A 485 31.11 -0.42 -9.66
C LYS A 485 31.32 -0.81 -8.19
N TYR A 486 32.58 -0.97 -7.79
CA TYR A 486 32.97 -1.19 -6.40
C TYR A 486 32.30 -0.19 -5.45
N GLY A 487 31.68 -0.68 -4.38
CA GLY A 487 31.07 0.14 -3.33
C GLY A 487 29.76 0.82 -3.74
N THR A 488 29.19 0.46 -4.89
CA THR A 488 27.87 0.94 -5.31
C THR A 488 26.79 0.30 -4.45
N LEU A 489 25.86 1.13 -3.98
CA LEU A 489 24.66 0.73 -3.28
C LEU A 489 23.50 0.69 -4.27
N THR A 490 22.97 -0.49 -4.54
CA THR A 490 21.73 -0.67 -5.32
C THR A 490 20.57 -0.80 -4.34
N ARG A 491 19.53 0.01 -4.53
CA ARG A 491 18.29 -0.09 -3.74
C ARG A 491 17.17 -0.64 -4.59
N VAL A 492 16.35 -1.48 -3.99
CA VAL A 492 15.18 -2.07 -4.62
C VAL A 492 14.02 -2.01 -3.65
N PHE A 493 12.84 -1.73 -4.18
CA PHE A 493 11.59 -1.82 -3.46
C PHE A 493 10.74 -2.94 -4.06
N ALA A 494 10.02 -3.66 -3.21
CA ALA A 494 9.03 -4.63 -3.64
C ALA A 494 7.80 -4.58 -2.75
N TYR A 495 6.64 -4.85 -3.32
CA TYR A 495 5.42 -5.07 -2.54
C TYR A 495 4.47 -6.03 -3.23
N GLY A 496 3.59 -6.65 -2.45
CA GLY A 496 2.60 -7.60 -2.94
C GLY A 496 1.80 -8.22 -1.82
N LEU A 497 0.83 -9.06 -2.18
CA LEU A 497 0.09 -9.88 -1.23
C LEU A 497 0.76 -11.25 -1.11
N GLN A 498 0.99 -11.68 0.12
CA GLN A 498 1.53 -13.00 0.45
C GLN A 498 0.50 -13.82 1.20
N ARG A 499 0.61 -15.14 1.03
CA ARG A 499 -0.26 -16.11 1.69
C ARG A 499 0.54 -17.02 2.60
N GLY A 500 -0.08 -17.48 3.69
CA GLY A 500 0.52 -18.45 4.60
C GLY A 500 1.61 -17.87 5.54
N LEU A 501 1.61 -16.55 5.77
CA LEU A 501 2.45 -15.92 6.79
C LEU A 501 1.87 -16.06 8.21
N GLY A 502 0.72 -16.73 8.36
CA GLY A 502 0.04 -16.92 9.62
C GLY A 502 -0.52 -15.62 10.22
N SER A 503 -0.82 -15.64 11.51
CA SER A 503 -1.38 -14.51 12.24
C SER A 503 -1.09 -14.60 13.74
N ILE A 504 -1.26 -13.48 14.43
CA ILE A 504 -1.52 -13.47 15.87
C ILE A 504 -2.97 -13.87 16.07
N GLU A 505 -3.19 -15.07 16.61
CA GLU A 505 -4.51 -15.62 16.87
C GLU A 505 -4.90 -15.44 18.33
N GLY A 506 -6.20 -15.47 18.62
CA GLY A 506 -6.71 -15.39 19.97
C GLY A 506 -7.91 -14.47 20.07
N SER A 507 -8.41 -14.32 21.29
CA SER A 507 -9.53 -13.45 21.60
C SER A 507 -9.17 -12.59 22.79
N ILE A 508 -9.32 -11.27 22.63
CA ILE A 508 -9.24 -10.31 23.72
C ILE A 508 -10.60 -9.68 23.92
N TYR A 509 -10.93 -9.43 25.18
CA TYR A 509 -12.20 -8.82 25.57
C TYR A 509 -11.98 -7.76 26.65
N LEU A 510 -12.80 -6.72 26.62
CA LEU A 510 -12.87 -5.71 27.67
C LEU A 510 -13.99 -6.08 28.63
N SER A 511 -13.66 -6.16 29.92
CA SER A 511 -14.62 -6.29 31.02
C SER A 511 -14.30 -5.26 32.11
N GLY A 512 -15.29 -4.46 32.46
CA GLY A 512 -15.10 -3.22 33.20
C GLY A 512 -14.13 -2.30 32.45
N SER A 513 -13.03 -1.95 33.11
CA SER A 513 -11.91 -1.21 32.52
C SER A 513 -10.69 -2.07 32.21
N THR A 514 -10.79 -3.40 32.28
CA THR A 514 -9.64 -4.31 32.15
C THR A 514 -9.78 -5.14 30.88
N VAL A 515 -8.75 -5.08 30.02
CA VAL A 515 -8.62 -5.92 28.84
C VAL A 515 -8.00 -7.24 29.25
N LYS A 516 -8.64 -8.34 28.86
CA LYS A 516 -8.22 -9.69 29.18
C LYS A 516 -8.23 -10.57 27.94
N GLY A 517 -7.38 -11.60 27.93
CA GLY A 517 -7.42 -12.64 26.91
C GLY A 517 -6.05 -13.21 26.61
N ASP A 518 -6.01 -14.20 25.72
CA ASP A 518 -4.78 -14.86 25.31
C ASP A 518 -4.56 -14.64 23.82
N LEU A 519 -3.32 -14.30 23.46
CA LEU A 519 -2.85 -14.21 22.09
C LEU A 519 -1.80 -15.28 21.83
N VAL A 520 -1.82 -15.90 20.65
CA VAL A 520 -0.89 -16.95 20.21
C VAL A 520 -0.20 -16.48 18.94
N ASN A 521 1.12 -16.49 18.93
CA ASN A 521 1.90 -16.12 17.75
C ASN A 521 1.96 -17.31 16.76
N ARG A 522 1.16 -17.25 15.69
CA ARG A 522 1.23 -18.25 14.59
C ARG A 522 1.89 -17.71 13.33
N THR A 523 2.65 -16.63 13.41
CA THR A 523 3.32 -16.05 12.23
C THR A 523 4.53 -16.88 11.76
N GLY A 524 5.00 -17.82 12.59
CA GLY A 524 6.24 -18.56 12.35
C GLY A 524 7.52 -17.74 12.60
N LEU A 525 7.39 -16.48 13.01
CA LEU A 525 8.50 -15.58 13.33
C LEU A 525 8.65 -15.41 14.84
N ASP A 526 9.89 -15.42 15.32
CA ASP A 526 10.19 -14.95 16.68
C ASP A 526 10.12 -13.43 16.72
N LEU A 527 9.19 -12.90 17.51
CA LEU A 527 8.96 -11.46 17.62
C LEU A 527 9.57 -10.91 18.92
N ARG A 528 10.28 -9.79 18.85
CA ARG A 528 10.72 -8.98 19.98
C ARG A 528 9.91 -7.69 20.07
N ASP A 529 9.93 -7.09 21.26
CA ASP A 529 9.30 -5.80 21.55
C ASP A 529 7.84 -5.70 21.07
N SER A 530 7.10 -6.82 21.20
CA SER A 530 5.71 -6.90 20.78
C SER A 530 4.82 -6.04 21.68
N ALA A 531 3.81 -5.41 21.10
CA ALA A 531 2.90 -4.55 21.83
C ALA A 531 1.51 -4.47 21.18
N LEU A 532 0.51 -4.14 21.99
CA LEU A 532 -0.82 -3.76 21.55
C LEU A 532 -1.01 -2.25 21.73
N LEU A 533 -1.56 -1.60 20.71
CA LEU A 533 -1.96 -0.21 20.76
C LEU A 533 -3.47 -0.11 20.97
N LEU A 534 -3.85 0.48 22.10
CA LEU A 534 -5.24 0.60 22.52
C LEU A 534 -5.46 1.96 23.18
N GLY A 535 -6.39 2.77 22.64
CA GLY A 535 -6.80 4.04 23.24
C GLY A 535 -5.66 5.01 23.55
N GLY A 536 -4.65 5.08 22.68
CA GLY A 536 -3.46 5.93 22.87
C GLY A 536 -2.40 5.37 23.79
N ARG A 537 -2.53 4.10 24.21
CA ARG A 537 -1.62 3.42 25.12
C ARG A 537 -0.89 2.28 24.42
N VAL A 538 0.31 1.98 24.93
CA VAL A 538 1.13 0.86 24.51
C VAL A 538 1.10 -0.19 25.61
N VAL A 539 0.36 -1.27 25.39
CA VAL A 539 0.39 -2.47 26.23
C VAL A 539 1.57 -3.33 25.77
N LYS A 540 2.59 -3.47 26.60
CA LYS A 540 3.81 -4.21 26.25
C LYS A 540 3.61 -5.70 26.45
N ILE A 541 3.83 -6.48 25.39
CA ILE A 541 3.91 -7.95 25.44
C ILE A 541 5.37 -8.38 25.57
N GLY A 542 6.30 -7.71 24.88
CA GLY A 542 7.73 -8.02 24.91
C GLY A 542 8.11 -9.14 23.92
N ALA A 543 8.93 -10.08 24.35
CA ALA A 543 9.31 -11.22 23.51
C ALA A 543 8.12 -12.15 23.31
N PHE A 544 7.81 -12.47 22.06
CA PHE A 544 6.70 -13.31 21.66
C PHE A 544 7.18 -14.35 20.64
N PRO A 545 7.77 -15.46 21.12
CA PRO A 545 8.33 -16.50 20.25
C PRO A 545 7.29 -17.12 19.31
N ALA A 546 7.75 -17.69 18.19
CA ALA A 546 6.89 -18.44 17.29
C ALA A 546 6.21 -19.61 18.02
N GLY A 547 4.89 -19.71 17.92
CA GLY A 547 4.07 -20.68 18.65
C GLY A 547 3.86 -20.35 20.14
N GLY A 548 4.44 -19.26 20.64
CA GLY A 548 4.26 -18.80 22.00
C GLY A 548 2.85 -18.27 22.28
N THR A 549 2.51 -18.14 23.57
CA THR A 549 1.25 -17.55 24.05
C THR A 549 1.55 -16.39 24.99
N ALA A 550 0.86 -15.28 24.79
CA ALA A 550 0.91 -14.09 25.64
C ALA A 550 -0.43 -13.93 26.36
N HIS A 551 -0.40 -13.91 27.69
CA HIS A 551 -1.55 -13.60 28.51
C HIS A 551 -1.67 -12.08 28.70
N ILE A 552 -2.81 -11.52 28.32
CA ILE A 552 -3.11 -10.09 28.44
C ILE A 552 -4.04 -9.91 29.62
N GLU A 553 -3.63 -9.11 30.61
CA GLU A 553 -4.49 -8.61 31.68
C GLU A 553 -4.04 -7.20 32.04
N GLU A 554 -4.67 -6.20 31.42
CA GLU A 554 -4.26 -4.81 31.53
C GLU A 554 -5.43 -3.90 31.84
N THR A 555 -5.30 -3.07 32.88
CA THR A 555 -6.32 -2.11 33.25
C THR A 555 -6.11 -0.79 32.54
N LEU A 556 -7.12 -0.37 31.79
CA LEU A 556 -7.16 0.91 31.11
C LEU A 556 -7.37 2.03 32.15
N GLU A 557 -6.27 2.53 32.70
CA GLU A 557 -6.28 3.73 33.54
C GLU A 557 -6.79 4.99 32.77
N ARG A 558 -6.93 6.11 33.47
CA ARG A 558 -7.49 7.37 32.94
C ARG A 558 -6.69 7.91 31.74
N TRP A 559 -7.37 8.54 30.78
CA TRP A 559 -6.78 9.03 29.53
C TRP A 559 -5.62 10.01 29.75
N ASN A 560 -4.55 9.86 28.96
CA ASN A 560 -3.30 10.63 29.08
C ASN A 560 -3.17 11.77 28.05
N GLY A 561 -4.20 12.01 27.23
CA GLY A 561 -4.17 13.07 26.22
C GLY A 561 -3.78 12.63 24.81
N ILE A 562 -3.28 11.40 24.63
CA ILE A 562 -2.66 10.95 23.38
C ILE A 562 -3.66 10.07 22.60
N SER A 563 -3.69 10.18 21.26
CA SER A 563 -4.50 9.29 20.42
C SER A 563 -3.79 7.95 20.14
N SER A 564 -4.57 6.92 19.80
CA SER A 564 -4.03 5.63 19.32
C SER A 564 -3.44 5.81 17.91
N SER A 565 -2.12 5.95 17.83
CA SER A 565 -1.39 5.91 16.55
C SER A 565 -0.16 5.01 16.70
N PRO A 566 0.30 4.33 15.65
CA PRO A 566 1.60 3.65 15.67
C PRO A 566 2.75 4.61 16.00
N GLN A 567 2.58 5.90 15.72
CA GLN A 567 3.52 6.96 16.12
C GLN A 567 3.65 7.09 17.64
N THR A 568 2.67 6.64 18.42
CA THR A 568 2.75 6.63 19.88
C THR A 568 3.92 5.76 20.37
N LEU A 569 4.33 4.75 19.58
CA LEU A 569 5.55 3.96 19.84
C LEU A 569 6.83 4.81 19.75
N LEU A 570 6.84 5.87 18.92
CA LEU A 570 8.00 6.76 18.77
C LEU A 570 8.30 7.56 20.04
N PHE A 571 7.29 7.84 20.87
CA PHE A 571 7.50 8.48 22.18
C PHE A 571 8.22 7.58 23.18
N GLY A 572 8.03 6.26 23.06
CA GLY A 572 8.70 5.26 23.89
C GLY A 572 10.14 4.95 23.44
N MET A 573 10.49 5.29 22.20
CA MET A 573 11.86 5.19 21.70
C MET A 573 12.66 6.42 22.13
N SER A 574 13.86 6.23 22.67
CA SER A 574 14.81 7.32 22.96
C SER A 574 15.55 7.76 21.68
N GLY A 575 16.04 9.01 21.60
CA GLY A 575 16.92 9.49 20.52
C GLY A 575 16.35 10.60 19.63
N GLU A 576 17.22 11.31 18.91
CA GLU A 576 16.89 12.50 18.11
C GLU A 576 16.52 12.16 16.65
N GLY A 577 16.26 10.88 16.31
CA GLY A 577 15.92 10.47 14.94
C GLY A 577 17.07 10.62 13.93
N ARG A 578 18.31 10.79 14.40
CA ARG A 578 19.52 10.83 13.57
C ARG A 578 19.94 9.42 13.17
N ALA A 579 20.70 9.28 12.08
CA ALA A 579 21.25 7.98 11.65
C ALA A 579 22.22 7.32 12.67
N THR A 580 22.60 8.03 13.73
CA THR A 580 23.38 7.50 14.85
C THR A 580 22.51 6.89 15.97
N ASP A 581 21.18 7.01 15.87
CA ASP A 581 20.22 6.43 16.81
C ASP A 581 20.14 4.90 16.61
N PRO A 582 20.29 4.08 17.66
CA PRO A 582 20.09 2.63 17.58
C PRO A 582 18.75 2.20 16.97
N PHE A 583 17.70 3.02 17.12
CA PHE A 583 16.34 2.76 16.61
C PHE A 583 16.04 3.48 15.29
N PHE A 584 17.06 3.96 14.57
CA PHE A 584 16.85 4.72 13.33
C PHE A 584 15.99 3.96 12.31
N ARG A 585 16.25 2.66 12.11
CA ARG A 585 15.51 1.82 11.15
C ARG A 585 14.07 1.64 11.60
N GLU A 586 13.86 1.31 12.87
CA GLU A 586 12.56 1.12 13.51
C GLU A 586 11.70 2.39 13.40
N ARG A 587 12.28 3.55 13.74
CA ARG A 587 11.60 4.86 13.61
C ARG A 587 11.20 5.16 12.18
N ARG A 588 12.09 4.93 11.20
CA ARG A 588 11.79 5.17 9.79
C ARG A 588 10.66 4.27 9.30
N MET A 589 10.69 2.99 9.66
CA MET A 589 9.63 2.02 9.32
C MET A 589 8.27 2.41 9.91
N ILE A 590 8.21 2.86 11.17
CA ILE A 590 6.95 3.34 11.79
C ILE A 590 6.48 4.67 11.18
N SER A 591 7.39 5.59 10.88
CA SER A 591 7.05 6.92 10.36
C SER A 591 6.56 6.92 8.90
N GLY A 592 7.00 5.93 8.10
CA GLY A 592 6.73 5.86 6.66
C GLY A 592 5.33 5.37 6.28
N ASP A 593 4.55 4.85 7.23
CA ASP A 593 3.21 4.28 7.02
C ASP A 593 2.08 5.35 6.91
N ASN A 594 2.49 6.62 6.88
CA ASN A 594 1.69 7.80 7.18
C ASN A 594 0.54 8.14 6.20
N SER A 595 0.31 7.41 5.10
CA SER A 595 -0.62 7.90 4.04
C SER A 595 -2.01 7.26 4.04
N ARG A 596 -2.25 6.16 4.77
CA ARG A 596 -3.56 5.48 4.79
C ARG A 596 -4.23 5.35 6.16
N GLU A 597 -3.49 5.38 7.26
CA GLU A 597 -4.06 5.13 8.60
C GLU A 597 -4.88 6.28 9.19
N TYR A 598 -4.92 7.45 8.54
CA TYR A 598 -5.83 8.54 8.96
C TYR A 598 -7.31 8.22 8.73
N GLY A 599 -7.63 7.07 8.12
CA GLY A 599 -8.97 6.51 8.07
C GLY A 599 -9.07 5.28 8.97
N LYS A 600 -9.45 5.52 10.24
CA LYS A 600 -9.93 4.53 11.23
C LYS A 600 -9.10 3.24 11.34
N PRO A 601 -8.16 3.12 12.31
CA PRO A 601 -7.88 1.83 12.88
C PRO A 601 -9.10 1.43 13.73
N ALA A 602 -10.12 0.82 13.11
CA ALA A 602 -11.14 0.13 13.88
C ALA A 602 -10.46 -1.11 14.51
N GLY A 603 -10.24 -1.07 15.82
CA GLY A 603 -9.65 -2.19 16.58
C GLY A 603 -8.27 -1.93 17.17
N ILE A 604 -7.73 -2.96 17.84
CA ILE A 604 -6.45 -2.90 18.54
C ILE A 604 -5.33 -3.25 17.57
N GLN A 605 -4.32 -2.39 17.43
CA GLN A 605 -3.19 -2.68 16.55
C GLN A 605 -2.13 -3.47 17.32
N PHE A 606 -1.84 -4.68 16.87
CA PHE A 606 -0.66 -5.42 17.28
C PHE A 606 0.54 -5.00 16.44
N LEU A 607 1.70 -4.83 17.08
CA LEU A 607 2.99 -4.65 16.42
C LEU A 607 4.04 -5.56 17.07
N GLY A 608 4.98 -6.07 16.27
CA GLY A 608 6.14 -6.82 16.76
C GLY A 608 7.28 -6.80 15.75
N TRP A 609 8.52 -6.92 16.24
CA TRP A 609 9.71 -6.86 15.40
C TRP A 609 10.36 -8.24 15.28
N HIS A 610 10.78 -8.63 14.08
CA HIS A 610 11.60 -9.81 13.87
C HIS A 610 12.97 -9.40 13.33
N ASP A 611 14.04 -9.85 13.99
CA ASP A 611 15.41 -9.67 13.50
C ASP A 611 15.75 -10.82 12.55
N GLY A 612 15.77 -10.52 11.25
CA GLY A 612 16.02 -11.52 10.22
C GLY A 612 15.57 -11.07 8.83
N PRO A 613 16.11 -11.67 7.76
CA PRO A 613 15.69 -11.36 6.41
C PRO A 613 14.26 -11.87 6.15
N PRO A 614 13.38 -11.07 5.53
CA PRO A 614 11.98 -11.43 5.26
C PRO A 614 11.80 -12.43 4.11
N GLY A 615 12.87 -12.88 3.46
CA GLY A 615 12.79 -13.79 2.30
C GLY A 615 12.19 -13.17 1.04
N VAL A 616 12.13 -11.83 0.95
CA VAL A 616 11.55 -11.12 -0.21
C VAL A 616 12.51 -11.04 -1.39
N PHE A 617 13.80 -10.89 -1.12
CA PHE A 617 14.83 -10.75 -2.13
C PHE A 617 15.93 -11.78 -1.92
N GLU A 618 16.39 -12.35 -3.02
CA GLU A 618 17.54 -13.24 -3.03
C GLU A 618 18.50 -12.84 -4.15
N VAL A 619 19.73 -12.47 -3.82
CA VAL A 619 20.77 -12.24 -4.83
C VAL A 619 21.15 -13.59 -5.43
N ALA A 620 21.02 -13.80 -6.74
CA ALA A 620 21.41 -15.04 -7.41
C ALA A 620 22.93 -15.29 -7.28
N GLY A 621 23.33 -16.55 -7.03
CA GLY A 621 24.74 -16.96 -6.87
C GLY A 621 24.98 -17.86 -5.65
N ASN A 622 26.25 -18.24 -5.42
CA ASN A 622 26.61 -19.25 -4.42
C ASN A 622 26.27 -18.78 -2.97
N PRO A 623 25.37 -19.47 -2.24
CA PRO A 623 24.79 -18.97 -0.98
C PRO A 623 25.80 -18.85 0.18
N GLY A 624 26.94 -19.56 0.13
CA GLY A 624 27.96 -19.54 1.18
C GLY A 624 28.84 -18.28 1.27
N LEU A 625 28.54 -17.22 0.52
CA LEU A 625 29.36 -16.00 0.43
C LEU A 625 28.55 -14.70 0.63
N LYS A 626 27.35 -14.79 1.24
CA LYS A 626 26.41 -13.68 1.40
C LYS A 626 26.16 -13.40 2.88
N GLU A 627 26.23 -12.14 3.26
CA GLU A 627 25.69 -11.64 4.52
C GLU A 627 24.36 -10.95 4.20
N ASP A 628 23.25 -11.52 4.70
CA ASP A 628 21.91 -10.95 4.52
C ASP A 628 21.35 -10.54 5.88
N HIS A 629 21.17 -9.25 6.06
CA HIS A 629 20.55 -8.68 7.25
C HIS A 629 19.10 -8.35 6.98
N GLY A 630 18.27 -8.41 8.01
CA GLY A 630 16.92 -7.88 7.87
C GLY A 630 16.26 -7.51 9.17
N LEU A 631 15.16 -6.80 9.02
CA LEU A 631 14.28 -6.40 10.08
C LEU A 631 12.86 -6.41 9.53
N VAL A 632 11.95 -7.06 10.24
CA VAL A 632 10.55 -7.16 9.84
C VAL A 632 9.67 -6.53 10.92
N LEU A 633 8.81 -5.61 10.51
CA LEU A 633 7.73 -5.09 11.34
C LEU A 633 6.45 -5.85 11.01
N VAL A 634 5.97 -6.67 11.94
CA VAL A 634 4.68 -7.35 11.83
C VAL A 634 3.60 -6.46 12.43
N LYS A 635 2.51 -6.26 11.70
CA LYS A 635 1.32 -5.50 12.12
C LYS A 635 0.08 -6.36 11.93
N GLN A 636 -0.89 -6.25 12.84
CA GLN A 636 -2.19 -6.89 12.68
C GLN A 636 -3.26 -6.17 13.48
N VAL A 637 -4.47 -6.02 12.91
CA VAL A 637 -5.65 -5.62 13.67
C VAL A 637 -6.17 -6.81 14.47
N ILE A 638 -6.22 -6.65 15.80
CA ILE A 638 -6.82 -7.60 16.73
C ILE A 638 -8.21 -7.11 17.11
N ASN A 639 -9.21 -7.96 16.89
CA ASN A 639 -10.58 -7.68 17.31
C ASN A 639 -10.70 -7.82 18.82
N MET A 640 -11.32 -6.82 19.45
CA MET A 640 -11.66 -6.86 20.87
C MET A 640 -13.16 -6.98 21.02
N GLU A 641 -13.60 -7.91 21.88
CA GLU A 641 -15.00 -8.02 22.28
C GLU A 641 -15.27 -7.15 23.52
N LEU A 642 -16.52 -6.73 23.68
CA LEU A 642 -17.00 -6.07 24.89
C LEU A 642 -17.88 -7.08 25.65
N LYS A 643 -17.57 -7.38 26.91
CA LYS A 643 -18.28 -8.36 27.73
C LYS A 643 -18.76 -7.78 29.05
N GLY A 644 -20.02 -8.04 29.39
CA GLY A 644 -20.67 -7.54 30.59
C GLY A 644 -20.65 -6.02 30.65
N GLU A 645 -20.48 -5.47 31.86
CA GLU A 645 -20.22 -4.05 32.05
C GLU A 645 -18.86 -3.68 31.42
N PHE A 646 -18.80 -2.58 30.68
CA PHE A 646 -17.56 -2.09 30.08
C PHE A 646 -17.40 -0.58 30.28
N ARG A 647 -16.15 -0.13 30.31
CA ARG A 647 -15.74 1.27 30.27
C ARG A 647 -14.60 1.44 29.30
N LEU A 648 -14.92 1.94 28.11
CA LEU A 648 -13.92 2.34 27.13
C LEU A 648 -13.33 3.70 27.53
N PRO A 649 -12.00 3.81 27.68
CA PRO A 649 -11.38 5.07 28.06
C PRO A 649 -11.47 6.09 26.93
N ALA A 650 -11.40 7.36 27.32
CA ALA A 650 -11.22 8.48 26.40
C ALA A 650 -10.00 8.24 25.48
N GLY A 651 -10.14 8.57 24.21
CA GLY A 651 -9.13 8.30 23.17
C GLY A 651 -9.30 6.98 22.43
N SER A 652 -10.24 6.11 22.84
CA SER A 652 -10.57 4.86 22.13
C SER A 652 -11.40 5.10 20.85
N ILE A 653 -12.07 6.24 20.76
CA ILE A 653 -12.89 6.63 19.61
C ILE A 653 -12.28 7.90 19.02
N VAL A 654 -11.82 7.80 17.78
CA VAL A 654 -11.30 8.94 17.00
C VAL A 654 -12.48 9.51 16.21
N PRO A 655 -12.76 10.81 16.28
CA PRO A 655 -13.87 11.39 15.51
C PRO A 655 -13.51 11.43 14.03
N TYR A 656 -14.47 11.90 13.25
CA TYR A 656 -14.19 12.52 11.97
C TYR A 656 -14.82 13.91 11.91
N SER A 657 -14.22 14.81 11.13
CA SER A 657 -14.80 16.14 10.90
C SER A 657 -16.06 16.05 10.04
N ALA A 658 -17.06 16.84 10.42
CA ALA A 658 -18.30 17.08 9.72
C ALA A 658 -18.47 18.58 9.44
N GLY A 659 -19.27 18.93 8.43
CA GLY A 659 -19.55 20.33 8.08
C GLY A 659 -18.47 21.00 7.22
N SER A 660 -18.69 22.29 6.87
CA SER A 660 -17.88 23.08 5.93
C SER A 660 -17.15 24.28 6.53
N ASN A 661 -17.30 24.52 7.83
CA ASN A 661 -16.78 25.73 8.49
C ASN A 661 -15.33 25.57 8.97
N GLY A 662 -14.80 24.36 8.89
CA GLY A 662 -13.46 23.98 9.25
C GLY A 662 -13.33 22.48 9.48
N ARG A 663 -12.08 22.00 9.48
CA ARG A 663 -11.74 20.59 9.66
C ARG A 663 -10.51 20.42 10.52
N ILE A 664 -10.37 19.24 11.08
CA ILE A 664 -9.21 18.86 11.86
C ILE A 664 -8.32 17.95 11.00
N GLU A 665 -7.07 18.36 10.83
CA GLU A 665 -6.01 17.53 10.27
C GLU A 665 -5.14 16.98 11.40
N TYR A 666 -4.71 15.73 11.28
CA TYR A 666 -3.79 15.08 12.19
C TYR A 666 -2.39 15.08 11.55
N GLY A 667 -1.40 15.59 12.27
CA GLY A 667 0.01 15.46 11.95
C GLY A 667 0.59 14.14 12.47
N ALA A 668 1.79 13.81 12.00
CA ALA A 668 2.48 12.54 12.27
C ALA A 668 2.43 12.17 13.76
N GLU A 669 2.89 13.05 14.66
CA GLU A 669 2.99 12.80 16.10
C GLU A 669 1.63 12.76 16.85
N GLY A 670 0.51 12.55 16.16
CA GLY A 670 -0.84 12.65 16.73
C GLY A 670 -1.25 14.09 17.07
N LYS A 671 -0.44 15.08 16.67
CA LYS A 671 -0.72 16.48 16.91
C LYS A 671 -1.78 17.00 15.95
N MET A 672 -2.66 17.87 16.43
CA MET A 672 -3.80 18.36 15.68
C MET A 672 -3.54 19.76 15.08
N THR A 673 -4.00 19.96 13.85
CA THR A 673 -4.07 21.25 13.16
C THR A 673 -5.54 21.54 12.82
N MET A 674 -6.06 22.69 13.22
CA MET A 674 -7.43 23.08 12.88
C MET A 674 -7.41 24.03 11.69
N ILE A 675 -7.99 23.58 10.58
CA ILE A 675 -8.22 24.43 9.42
C ILE A 675 -9.58 25.09 9.58
N GLY A 676 -9.60 26.41 9.74
CA GLY A 676 -10.84 27.20 9.89
C GLY A 676 -11.03 27.76 11.30
N LYS A 677 -12.16 28.43 11.53
CA LYS A 677 -12.49 29.05 12.84
C LYS A 677 -13.23 28.09 13.77
N SER A 678 -13.93 27.12 13.19
CA SER A 678 -14.66 26.09 13.92
C SER A 678 -14.72 24.80 13.14
N ALA A 679 -14.67 23.65 13.80
CA ALA A 679 -14.84 22.33 13.19
C ALA A 679 -15.93 21.56 13.94
N GLU A 680 -16.86 20.94 13.21
CA GLU A 680 -17.79 19.98 13.80
C GLU A 680 -17.15 18.59 13.69
N LEU A 681 -17.32 17.77 14.73
CA LEU A 681 -16.77 16.44 14.85
C LEU A 681 -17.89 15.47 15.21
N ILE A 682 -17.85 14.30 14.59
CA ILE A 682 -18.76 13.19 14.89
C ILE A 682 -17.95 12.06 15.51
N TYR A 683 -18.36 11.65 16.70
CA TYR A 683 -17.94 10.41 17.34
C TYR A 683 -18.94 9.34 16.92
N ASP A 684 -18.48 8.30 16.22
CA ASP A 684 -19.29 7.13 15.93
C ASP A 684 -18.90 6.00 16.87
N LEU A 685 -19.76 5.70 17.84
CA LEU A 685 -19.49 4.71 18.87
C LEU A 685 -19.30 3.30 18.29
N ARG A 686 -19.80 3.04 17.07
CA ARG A 686 -19.59 1.77 16.37
C ARG A 686 -18.13 1.52 16.01
N ASP A 687 -17.32 2.58 15.90
CA ASP A 687 -15.88 2.48 15.61
C ASP A 687 -15.11 1.79 16.75
N ALA A 688 -15.68 1.74 17.95
CA ALA A 688 -15.13 1.01 19.10
C ALA A 688 -15.83 -0.34 19.36
N THR A 689 -16.33 -1.00 18.30
CA THR A 689 -16.99 -2.32 18.34
C THR A 689 -18.31 -2.39 19.14
N ILE A 690 -18.86 -1.23 19.55
CA ILE A 690 -20.15 -1.13 20.24
C ILE A 690 -21.26 -1.44 19.22
N GLY A 691 -21.91 -2.59 19.39
CA GLY A 691 -22.95 -3.08 18.47
C GLY A 691 -24.39 -2.93 18.98
N PRO A 692 -25.39 -3.34 18.17
CA PRO A 692 -26.83 -3.30 18.52
C PRO A 692 -27.23 -4.09 19.77
N GLY A 693 -26.42 -5.06 20.19
CA GLY A 693 -26.64 -5.82 21.43
C GLY A 693 -26.18 -5.08 22.70
N CYS A 694 -25.41 -4.01 22.57
CA CYS A 694 -24.85 -3.27 23.71
C CYS A 694 -25.75 -2.09 24.09
N ARG A 695 -26.00 -1.94 25.39
CA ARG A 695 -26.66 -0.77 25.97
C ARG A 695 -25.60 0.23 26.42
N ILE A 696 -25.73 1.50 26.03
CA ILE A 696 -24.87 2.59 26.49
C ILE A 696 -25.50 3.20 27.74
N ASP A 697 -24.73 3.31 28.81
CA ASP A 697 -25.18 3.80 30.11
C ASP A 697 -24.66 5.22 30.41
N ALA A 698 -23.49 5.60 29.89
CA ALA A 698 -22.98 6.97 30.00
C ALA A 698 -21.96 7.33 28.92
N LEU A 699 -21.85 8.64 28.66
CA LEU A 699 -20.80 9.27 27.87
C LEU A 699 -20.02 10.23 28.77
N ASP A 700 -18.71 10.08 28.86
CA ASP A 700 -17.86 10.91 29.71
C ASP A 700 -16.83 11.65 28.87
N PHE A 701 -17.08 12.94 28.61
CA PHE A 701 -16.16 13.80 27.91
C PHE A 701 -15.07 14.28 28.86
N GLN A 702 -13.82 13.96 28.54
CA GLN A 702 -12.64 14.31 29.32
C GLN A 702 -11.79 15.32 28.55
N SER A 703 -11.11 16.20 29.28
CA SER A 703 -10.22 17.22 28.73
C SER A 703 -8.83 17.09 29.36
N VAL A 704 -7.78 17.36 28.59
CA VAL A 704 -6.41 17.44 29.16
C VAL A 704 -6.26 18.80 29.83
N GLN A 705 -5.78 18.81 31.07
CA GLN A 705 -5.50 20.05 31.79
C GLN A 705 -4.46 20.90 31.06
N GLY A 706 -4.87 22.11 30.63
CA GLY A 706 -4.05 23.11 29.95
C GLY A 706 -4.95 24.16 29.31
N GLN A 707 -4.50 25.42 29.20
CA GLN A 707 -5.26 26.48 28.51
C GLN A 707 -5.27 26.21 27.01
N VAL A 708 -6.23 25.43 26.53
CA VAL A 708 -6.44 25.27 25.09
C VAL A 708 -7.47 26.32 24.66
N PRO A 709 -7.14 27.21 23.70
CA PRO A 709 -7.96 28.38 23.35
C PRO A 709 -9.13 27.98 22.43
N TYR A 710 -9.95 27.02 22.85
CA TYR A 710 -11.17 26.62 22.15
C TYR A 710 -12.36 26.53 23.11
N SER A 711 -13.56 26.71 22.56
CA SER A 711 -14.82 26.36 23.21
C SER A 711 -15.35 25.08 22.60
N LEU A 712 -15.90 24.21 23.44
CA LEU A 712 -16.57 22.99 23.04
C LEU A 712 -18.08 23.16 23.19
N GLU A 713 -18.82 22.68 22.19
CA GLU A 713 -20.28 22.61 22.22
C GLU A 713 -20.71 21.19 21.84
N ILE A 714 -21.77 20.68 22.45
CA ILE A 714 -22.40 19.40 22.10
C ILE A 714 -23.78 19.65 21.48
N TYR A 715 -24.15 18.88 20.47
CA TYR A 715 -25.42 19.08 19.78
C TYR A 715 -26.57 18.39 20.51
N ASN A 716 -27.54 19.17 20.98
CA ASN A 716 -28.82 18.68 21.49
C ASN A 716 -29.81 18.50 20.33
N ARG A 717 -30.10 17.24 19.99
CA ARG A 717 -30.98 16.88 18.87
C ARG A 717 -32.46 17.10 19.16
N GLN A 718 -32.87 17.09 20.42
CA GLN A 718 -34.27 17.30 20.79
C GLN A 718 -34.68 18.76 20.64
N GLN A 719 -33.74 19.69 20.83
CA GLN A 719 -33.96 21.12 20.71
C GLN A 719 -33.39 21.74 19.43
N ASP A 720 -32.69 20.94 18.61
CA ASP A 720 -31.96 21.37 17.42
C ASP A 720 -31.00 22.54 17.70
N LYS A 721 -30.20 22.42 18.78
CA LYS A 721 -29.31 23.48 19.27
C LYS A 721 -27.99 22.95 19.79
N TRP A 722 -26.95 23.76 19.66
CA TRP A 722 -25.65 23.52 20.30
C TRP A 722 -25.68 24.03 21.75
N GLU A 723 -25.18 23.21 22.67
CA GLU A 723 -25.07 23.52 24.09
C GLU A 723 -23.60 23.53 24.53
N PRO A 724 -23.18 24.44 25.44
CA PRO A 724 -21.80 24.51 25.88
C PRO A 724 -21.38 23.24 26.63
N LEU A 725 -20.24 22.67 26.25
CA LEU A 725 -19.56 21.60 26.98
C LEU A 725 -18.44 22.22 27.84
N PRO A 726 -18.43 22.05 29.17
CA PRO A 726 -17.41 22.62 30.05
C PRO A 726 -16.00 22.21 29.64
N GLY A 727 -15.03 23.13 29.76
CA GLY A 727 -13.63 22.88 29.40
C GLY A 727 -12.93 21.82 30.27
N GLU A 728 -13.49 21.54 31.45
CA GLU A 728 -13.07 20.46 32.37
C GLU A 728 -13.65 19.08 32.01
N GLY A 729 -14.53 19.02 31.01
CA GLY A 729 -15.28 17.83 30.65
C GLY A 729 -16.69 17.78 31.26
N ARG A 730 -17.50 16.81 30.82
CA ARG A 730 -18.84 16.55 31.37
C ARG A 730 -19.21 15.08 31.16
N ARG A 731 -19.73 14.46 32.22
CA ARG A 731 -20.40 13.16 32.16
C ARG A 731 -21.87 13.35 31.85
N ILE A 732 -22.35 12.69 30.80
CA ILE A 732 -23.74 12.61 30.37
C ILE A 732 -24.24 11.22 30.79
N ALA A 733 -25.18 11.20 31.73
CA ALA A 733 -25.75 9.97 32.26
C ALA A 733 -26.90 9.43 31.39
N ALA A 734 -27.34 8.20 31.67
CA ALA A 734 -28.33 7.45 30.90
C ALA A 734 -29.62 8.24 30.59
N ASP A 735 -30.11 9.05 31.53
CA ASP A 735 -31.31 9.87 31.41
C ASP A 735 -31.16 11.03 30.41
N GLU A 736 -29.93 11.51 30.21
CA GLU A 736 -29.62 12.59 29.27
C GLU A 736 -29.17 12.08 27.90
N LEU A 737 -28.81 10.80 27.75
CA LEU A 737 -28.26 10.24 26.50
C LEU A 737 -29.15 10.52 25.30
N SER A 738 -30.47 10.35 25.44
CA SER A 738 -31.44 10.58 24.36
C SER A 738 -31.43 12.01 23.79
N ARG A 739 -30.87 12.99 24.52
CA ARG A 739 -30.72 14.39 24.07
C ARG A 739 -29.54 14.59 23.13
N TYR A 740 -28.49 13.77 23.24
CA TYR A 740 -27.21 13.99 22.56
C TYR A 740 -26.77 12.84 21.65
N LEU A 741 -27.27 11.62 21.90
CA LEU A 741 -26.97 10.43 21.13
C LEU A 741 -28.01 10.22 20.01
N ASP A 742 -27.54 10.17 18.77
CA ASP A 742 -28.34 9.88 17.57
C ASP A 742 -27.93 8.52 17.00
N GLY A 743 -28.66 7.47 17.40
CA GLY A 743 -28.24 6.08 17.17
C GLY A 743 -26.93 5.79 17.93
N TYR A 744 -25.81 5.81 17.21
CA TYR A 744 -24.46 5.63 17.74
C TYR A 744 -23.57 6.86 17.55
N GLN A 745 -24.15 8.00 17.15
CA GLN A 745 -23.37 9.19 16.83
C GLN A 745 -23.56 10.30 17.85
N VAL A 746 -22.45 10.94 18.22
CA VAL A 746 -22.43 12.13 19.08
C VAL A 746 -21.72 13.25 18.32
N LYS A 747 -22.37 14.42 18.24
CA LYS A 747 -21.86 15.60 17.53
C LYS A 747 -21.29 16.61 18.51
N VAL A 748 -20.06 17.02 18.29
CA VAL A 748 -19.35 18.05 19.07
C VAL A 748 -18.83 19.11 18.12
N LYS A 749 -18.85 20.37 18.52
CA LYS A 749 -18.31 21.49 17.75
C LYS A 749 -17.21 22.18 18.53
N PHE A 750 -16.15 22.49 17.81
CA PHE A 750 -14.97 23.17 18.31
C PHE A 750 -14.94 24.56 17.70
N THR A 751 -14.73 25.58 18.51
CA THR A 751 -14.56 26.96 18.02
C THR A 751 -13.32 27.57 18.65
N ARG A 752 -12.46 28.19 17.84
CA ARG A 752 -11.25 28.89 18.28
C ARG A 752 -11.61 30.18 19.03
N VAL A 753 -11.02 30.39 20.20
CA VAL A 753 -11.29 31.51 21.14
C VAL A 753 -10.09 32.48 21.28
N GLY A 754 -8.96 32.25 20.58
CA GLY A 754 -7.79 33.15 20.63
C GLY A 754 -6.71 32.90 19.57
N GLU A 755 -5.55 33.56 19.70
CA GLU A 755 -4.35 33.19 18.93
C GLU A 755 -3.84 31.81 19.37
N ILE A 756 -3.41 31.01 18.41
CA ILE A 756 -3.08 29.60 18.59
C ILE A 756 -1.66 29.39 18.07
N TYR A 757 -0.84 28.71 18.86
CA TYR A 757 0.37 28.04 18.38
C TYR A 757 0.06 26.57 18.12
N GLU A 758 -0.19 26.23 16.86
CA GLU A 758 -0.37 24.85 16.39
C GLU A 758 1.01 24.18 16.26
N PRO A 759 1.10 22.84 16.37
CA PRO A 759 0.02 21.86 16.49
C PRO A 759 -0.23 21.34 17.92
N TYR A 760 -1.46 20.90 18.21
CA TYR A 760 -1.94 20.60 19.57
C TYR A 760 -1.76 19.15 20.00
N PRO A 761 -1.46 18.87 21.27
CA PRO A 761 -1.23 17.51 21.74
C PRO A 761 -2.49 16.68 22.02
N ALA A 762 -3.68 17.28 22.15
CA ALA A 762 -4.84 16.58 22.72
C ALA A 762 -6.19 16.88 22.06
N TRP A 763 -7.06 15.89 22.15
CA TRP A 763 -8.40 15.83 21.60
C TRP A 763 -9.39 15.58 22.74
N PRO A 764 -10.51 16.29 22.97
CA PRO A 764 -11.38 15.98 24.11
C PRO A 764 -11.82 14.53 23.99
N GLY A 765 -11.38 13.69 24.92
CA GLY A 765 -11.58 12.27 24.79
C GLY A 765 -12.99 11.91 25.23
N LEU A 766 -13.68 11.09 24.44
CA LEU A 766 -14.95 10.49 24.85
C LEU A 766 -14.70 9.11 25.42
N ALA A 767 -14.96 8.95 26.72
CA ALA A 767 -15.10 7.65 27.35
C ALA A 767 -16.56 7.18 27.25
N VAL A 768 -16.76 5.87 27.12
CA VAL A 768 -18.10 5.27 26.96
C VAL A 768 -18.26 4.16 27.98
N GLU A 769 -19.36 4.22 28.73
CA GLU A 769 -19.75 3.20 29.70
C GLU A 769 -21.03 2.52 29.21
N GLY A 770 -21.13 1.21 29.41
CA GLY A 770 -22.29 0.45 29.01
C GLY A 770 -22.24 -1.02 29.41
N VAL A 771 -23.20 -1.79 28.91
CA VAL A 771 -23.30 -3.24 29.12
C VAL A 771 -23.48 -3.92 27.78
N CYS A 772 -22.66 -4.92 27.49
CA CYS A 772 -22.80 -5.82 26.36
C CYS A 772 -23.14 -7.25 26.84
N PRO A 773 -23.77 -8.09 26.01
CA PRO A 773 -24.00 -9.50 26.33
C PRO A 773 -22.66 -10.22 26.56
N ASP A 774 -22.62 -11.15 27.51
CA ASP A 774 -21.41 -11.94 27.80
C ASP A 774 -21.00 -12.86 26.64
N ASP A 775 -21.98 -13.26 25.81
CA ASP A 775 -21.80 -14.04 24.59
C ASP A 775 -22.49 -13.34 23.41
N ARG A 776 -21.73 -13.07 22.33
CA ARG A 776 -22.33 -12.77 21.02
C ARG A 776 -22.69 -14.10 20.36
N VAL A 777 -23.99 -14.36 20.19
CA VAL A 777 -24.53 -15.51 19.44
C VAL A 777 -24.19 -15.40 17.96
#